data_AF-A0A7C2KPI5-F1
#
_entry.id   AF-A0A7C2KPI5-F1
#
_cell.length_a   1.000
_cell.length_b   1.000
_cell.length_c   1.000
_cell.angle_alpha   90.00
_cell.angle_beta   90.00
_cell.angle_gamma   90.00
#
_symmetry.space_group_name_H-M   'P 1'
#
loop_
_entity.id
_entity.type
_entity.pdbx_description
1 polymer ?
#
loop_
_entity_poly.entity_id
_entity_poly.type
_entity_poly.pdbx_seq_one_letter_code
_entity_poly.pdbx_strand_id
1 'polypeptide(L)'
;MSSDQLASNAPCGCDERLVLPSPHTNPPAQPALHYRLGTLQSFLRRMIARLAQQPVADGRRPLAMLTTRDPADPSLALLDAAATLADVLTFYQERIANEGFLRTATERQSVLYLARAIGYELKPGVAASTYLAFTLDDSPAAPAQTLIPAGTQVQSIPVKQGELPQTFETTGDFVARKAWNLLRPRPTQPQQLDKGSRTLYLAGIDTRLQPGDYLLLVGSERERDPGNERWDLRRVLSVTPYPDPNGGYTVVTWEPGLGSDRPPMRPAAQPQVFALRRTAHLFGFNAPDWRLMPADVKAQYAGSASSLPTEWPGFAIDSNNPQLELDAAYPKIVPGSWITLLTPGYAELYRVTRNESVGVANFALSGQVTRLTVDTTENLNRFTRRSTLVLAESELLAVAAEPIVTPVTGKYLDVAGVVSDLQPGQPLIVSGKRSLTDEHPTVAVVFVAAVHPAADFTTIVLQDKGLDTISLIRSTTVIYANVVAATHGETTAAPIGSGDGSRSHQQFRLKKSPLTYVSATTPTGTASTLTVRVNGVLWTEVPSLYLADPDEQSYVVRIDDNGTATVLFGDGVHGARLPTGQENIVATYRFGIGLAGEVDAGALTLLKTRPPGVRSVTNPLAATGAEDPETLDGARQNAPQTVLTLDRIVSLQDVTDFANAFAGIGKAQAAAFRHGEQMIIHLTVATAGGDSPAATDPLLTNLRLAIDAVRDPAMLMELAGFSSLTFRLTATVRYDRRYRADDVRLAIETALTTTFSFAAREFAQPVTAAEVIACIQSMTGVIAVDLDELAYAGGRTGSHPSLLVARPARQIGATIAPAELLVLDPNGINLTLIEAALP
;
A
#
# COMPACT_ATOMS: atom_id res chain seq x y z
N MET A 1 -37.00 61.18 13.44
CA MET A 1 -36.80 61.67 14.83
C MET A 1 -36.25 60.49 15.61
N SER A 2 -35.03 60.65 16.14
CA SER A 2 -34.26 59.60 16.81
C SER A 2 -34.99 59.06 18.05
N SER A 3 -34.90 57.75 18.26
CA SER A 3 -35.26 57.02 19.47
C SER A 3 -34.52 57.48 20.74
N ASP A 4 -33.55 58.40 20.63
CA ASP A 4 -32.75 58.91 21.74
C ASP A 4 -33.46 59.93 22.64
N GLN A 5 -34.59 60.51 22.23
CA GLN A 5 -35.27 61.55 23.03
C GLN A 5 -36.31 61.04 24.03
N LEU A 6 -36.54 59.72 24.13
CA LEU A 6 -37.39 59.12 25.17
C LEU A 6 -36.60 58.49 26.32
N ALA A 7 -35.26 58.51 26.28
CA ALA A 7 -34.40 57.84 27.26
C ALA A 7 -33.97 58.73 28.46
N SER A 8 -34.24 60.04 28.45
CA SER A 8 -33.64 60.97 29.43
C SER A 8 -34.38 61.08 30.78
N ASN A 9 -35.28 60.16 31.12
CA ASN A 9 -35.98 60.16 32.42
C ASN A 9 -36.01 58.78 33.11
N ALA A 10 -35.14 57.84 32.74
CA ALA A 10 -35.01 56.59 33.49
C ALA A 10 -34.15 56.82 34.76
N PRO A 11 -34.64 56.50 35.97
CA PRO A 11 -33.79 56.48 37.17
C PRO A 11 -32.69 55.43 36.98
N CYS A 12 -31.59 55.59 37.73
CA CYS A 12 -30.46 54.66 37.75
C CYS A 12 -30.94 53.20 37.66
N GLY A 13 -30.38 52.43 36.72
CA GLY A 13 -30.83 51.09 36.32
C GLY A 13 -30.69 49.98 37.39
N CYS A 14 -30.93 50.31 38.65
CA CYS A 14 -30.85 49.44 39.82
C CYS A 14 -32.23 48.93 40.29
N ASP A 15 -33.34 49.28 39.62
CA ASP A 15 -34.67 48.74 39.95
C ASP A 15 -35.01 47.54 39.05
N GLU A 16 -34.38 46.39 39.35
CA GLU A 16 -34.65 45.08 38.72
C GLU A 16 -36.12 44.61 38.87
N ARG A 17 -36.97 45.36 39.59
CA ARG A 17 -38.39 45.05 39.79
C ARG A 17 -39.25 45.29 38.54
N LEU A 18 -38.79 46.11 37.59
CA LEU A 18 -39.61 46.59 36.47
C LEU A 18 -39.22 46.06 35.09
N VAL A 19 -37.94 45.78 34.83
CA VAL A 19 -37.48 45.42 33.48
C VAL A 19 -37.46 43.91 33.29
N LEU A 20 -38.15 43.40 32.25
CA LEU A 20 -37.84 42.08 31.71
C LEU A 20 -36.43 42.16 31.09
N PRO A 21 -35.44 41.35 31.51
CA PRO A 21 -34.34 41.09 30.60
C PRO A 21 -34.98 40.60 29.30
N SER A 22 -34.56 41.10 28.14
CA SER A 22 -34.95 40.52 26.87
C SER A 22 -33.86 39.53 26.44
N PRO A 23 -33.87 38.26 26.91
CA PRO A 23 -32.94 37.25 26.43
C PRO A 23 -33.31 36.75 25.02
N HIS A 24 -34.36 37.27 24.38
CA HIS A 24 -34.83 36.74 23.09
C HIS A 24 -33.93 37.08 21.90
N THR A 25 -32.92 37.93 22.06
CA THR A 25 -31.99 38.28 20.99
C THR A 25 -30.74 37.43 21.10
N ASN A 26 -30.69 36.34 20.33
CA ASN A 26 -29.51 35.51 20.17
C ASN A 26 -28.76 35.95 18.90
N PRO A 27 -27.47 36.32 18.96
CA PRO A 27 -26.68 36.56 17.76
C PRO A 27 -26.63 35.32 16.84
N PRO A 28 -26.40 35.49 15.53
CA PRO A 28 -26.15 34.37 14.64
C PRO A 28 -24.93 33.53 15.09
N ALA A 29 -24.93 32.25 14.75
CA ALA A 29 -23.83 31.31 14.98
C ALA A 29 -23.41 31.11 16.46
N GLN A 30 -24.30 31.34 17.42
CA GLN A 30 -24.05 30.95 18.81
C GLN A 30 -24.04 29.41 18.98
N PRO A 31 -23.21 28.85 19.87
CA PRO A 31 -23.19 27.40 20.14
C PRO A 31 -24.36 26.94 21.00
N ALA A 32 -25.08 27.87 21.65
CA ALA A 32 -26.29 27.63 22.41
C ALA A 32 -27.21 28.85 22.31
N LEU A 33 -28.52 28.61 22.42
CA LEU A 33 -29.53 29.65 22.55
C LEU A 33 -29.82 29.91 24.03
N HIS A 34 -29.80 31.18 24.41
CA HIS A 34 -30.16 31.62 25.74
C HIS A 34 -31.62 32.09 25.72
N TYR A 35 -32.53 31.26 26.22
CA TYR A 35 -33.96 31.59 26.31
C TYR A 35 -34.49 31.58 27.75
N ARG A 36 -33.62 31.33 28.73
CA ARG A 36 -33.98 31.39 30.14
C ARG A 36 -34.48 32.79 30.52
N LEU A 37 -35.71 32.87 31.01
CA LEU A 37 -36.38 34.11 31.41
C LEU A 37 -35.91 34.62 32.79
N GLY A 38 -35.35 33.73 33.62
CA GLY A 38 -34.87 34.04 34.96
C GLY A 38 -34.42 32.81 35.74
N THR A 39 -33.97 33.04 36.97
CA THR A 39 -33.68 32.04 38.00
C THR A 39 -34.74 32.09 39.10
N LEU A 40 -34.83 31.03 39.93
CA LEU A 40 -35.65 31.02 41.15
C LEU A 40 -35.58 32.35 41.92
N GLN A 41 -34.36 32.82 42.21
CA GLN A 41 -34.13 34.03 42.98
C GLN A 41 -34.67 35.28 42.27
N SER A 42 -34.50 35.38 40.95
CA SER A 42 -35.04 36.52 40.18
C SER A 42 -36.57 36.52 40.15
N PHE A 43 -37.20 35.34 39.98
CA PHE A 43 -38.66 35.22 39.97
C PHE A 43 -39.25 35.52 41.34
N LEU A 44 -38.70 34.94 42.40
CA LEU A 44 -39.16 35.17 43.76
C LEU A 44 -39.05 36.64 44.15
N ARG A 45 -37.88 37.28 43.92
CA ARG A 45 -37.69 38.72 44.17
C ARG A 45 -38.73 39.56 43.42
N ARG A 46 -39.06 39.21 42.19
CA ARG A 46 -40.05 39.94 41.37
C ARG A 46 -41.48 39.73 41.86
N MET A 47 -41.85 38.51 42.21
CA MET A 47 -43.16 38.19 42.78
C MET A 47 -43.36 38.92 44.11
N ILE A 48 -42.36 38.91 44.99
CA ILE A 48 -42.35 39.64 46.27
C ILE A 48 -42.49 41.16 46.05
N ALA A 49 -41.78 41.71 45.07
CA ALA A 49 -41.85 43.13 44.73
C ALA A 49 -43.24 43.54 44.21
N ARG A 50 -43.89 42.69 43.41
CA ARG A 50 -45.21 42.96 42.83
C ARG A 50 -46.36 42.67 43.78
N LEU A 51 -46.17 41.83 44.80
CA LEU A 51 -47.22 41.34 45.70
C LEU A 51 -48.08 42.49 46.28
N ALA A 52 -47.44 43.50 46.87
CA ALA A 52 -48.13 44.64 47.47
C ALA A 52 -48.62 45.69 46.44
N GLN A 53 -48.19 45.59 45.19
CA GLN A 53 -48.49 46.54 44.12
C GLN A 53 -49.60 46.07 43.19
N GLN A 54 -49.95 44.77 43.22
CA GLN A 54 -50.88 44.16 42.28
C GLN A 54 -52.32 44.71 42.47
N PRO A 55 -52.88 45.40 41.47
CA PRO A 55 -54.25 45.89 41.52
C PRO A 55 -55.23 44.80 41.06
N VAL A 56 -56.46 44.85 41.57
CA VAL A 56 -57.63 44.17 40.99
C VAL A 56 -58.35 45.11 40.01
N ALA A 57 -59.31 44.59 39.22
CA ALA A 57 -59.95 45.30 38.12
C ALA A 57 -60.60 46.66 38.49
N ASP A 58 -60.93 46.87 39.76
CA ASP A 58 -61.49 48.12 40.29
C ASP A 58 -60.44 49.10 40.86
N GLY A 59 -59.16 48.81 40.67
CA GLY A 59 -58.03 49.64 41.10
C GLY A 59 -57.58 49.44 42.55
N ARG A 60 -58.30 48.64 43.37
CA ARG A 60 -57.89 48.33 44.74
C ARG A 60 -56.66 47.43 44.77
N ARG A 61 -55.84 47.55 45.81
CA ARG A 61 -54.64 46.71 46.06
C ARG A 61 -54.83 45.90 47.35
N PRO A 62 -55.58 44.78 47.31
CA PRO A 62 -55.96 44.04 48.52
C PRO A 62 -54.76 43.49 49.30
N LEU A 63 -53.63 43.25 48.62
CA LEU A 63 -52.40 42.73 49.22
C LEU A 63 -51.40 43.83 49.63
N ALA A 64 -51.77 45.11 49.56
CA ALA A 64 -50.85 46.21 49.87
C ALA A 64 -50.30 46.18 51.30
N MET A 65 -51.05 45.59 52.25
CA MET A 65 -50.63 45.43 53.64
C MET A 65 -49.80 44.17 53.90
N LEU A 66 -49.64 43.27 52.93
CA LEU A 66 -48.86 42.05 53.06
C LEU A 66 -47.37 42.35 52.82
N THR A 67 -46.71 42.91 53.85
CA THR A 67 -45.31 43.39 53.79
C THR A 67 -44.28 42.40 54.35
N THR A 68 -44.72 41.22 54.81
CA THR A 68 -43.85 40.18 55.37
C THR A 68 -42.70 39.80 54.42
N ARG A 69 -41.53 39.53 55.02
CA ARG A 69 -40.30 39.07 54.35
C ARG A 69 -39.71 37.84 55.02
N ASP A 70 -40.47 37.21 55.94
CA ASP A 70 -40.06 36.00 56.64
C ASP A 70 -40.24 34.77 55.72
N PRO A 71 -39.17 34.05 55.36
CA PRO A 71 -39.29 32.85 54.53
C PRO A 71 -40.16 31.75 55.15
N ALA A 72 -40.43 31.78 56.46
CA ALA A 72 -41.36 30.85 57.13
C ALA A 72 -42.85 31.23 56.94
N ASP A 73 -43.15 32.41 56.39
CA ASP A 73 -44.52 32.83 56.14
C ASP A 73 -45.17 32.03 54.99
N PRO A 74 -46.37 31.45 55.17
CA PRO A 74 -47.04 30.66 54.14
C PRO A 74 -47.24 31.39 52.80
N SER A 75 -47.41 32.72 52.81
CA SER A 75 -47.57 33.50 51.58
C SER A 75 -46.26 33.58 50.79
N LEU A 76 -45.12 33.65 51.47
CA LEU A 76 -43.80 33.62 50.83
C LEU A 76 -43.42 32.21 50.39
N ALA A 77 -43.80 31.18 51.15
CA ALA A 77 -43.64 29.78 50.72
C ALA A 77 -44.41 29.49 49.41
N LEU A 78 -45.62 30.03 49.24
CA LEU A 78 -46.38 29.90 47.99
C LEU A 78 -45.72 30.62 46.82
N LEU A 79 -45.14 31.81 47.04
CA LEU A 79 -44.37 32.51 46.01
C LEU A 79 -43.09 31.77 45.65
N ASP A 80 -42.42 31.16 46.63
CA ASP A 80 -41.22 30.35 46.41
C ASP A 80 -41.54 29.09 45.59
N ALA A 81 -42.65 28.41 45.89
CA ALA A 81 -43.15 27.29 45.09
C ALA A 81 -43.48 27.72 43.64
N ALA A 82 -44.15 28.86 43.45
CA ALA A 82 -44.45 29.40 42.12
C ALA A 82 -43.18 29.83 41.35
N ALA A 83 -42.21 30.42 42.04
CA ALA A 83 -40.92 30.80 41.47
C ALA A 83 -40.09 29.56 41.08
N THR A 84 -40.17 28.49 41.87
CA THR A 84 -39.56 27.18 41.55
C THR A 84 -40.18 26.60 40.29
N LEU A 85 -41.51 26.59 40.17
CA LEU A 85 -42.19 26.15 38.97
C LEU A 85 -41.76 26.96 37.74
N ALA A 86 -41.68 28.29 37.86
CA ALA A 86 -41.22 29.16 36.79
C ALA A 86 -39.78 28.86 36.36
N ASP A 87 -38.88 28.62 37.33
CA ASP A 87 -37.48 28.27 37.07
C ASP A 87 -37.34 26.94 36.31
N VAL A 88 -38.10 25.93 36.74
CA VAL A 88 -38.13 24.62 36.09
C VAL A 88 -38.71 24.71 34.67
N LEU A 89 -39.82 25.42 34.48
CA LEU A 89 -40.43 25.58 33.16
C LEU A 89 -39.52 26.32 32.18
N THR A 90 -38.88 27.42 32.62
CA THR A 90 -37.97 28.15 31.74
C THR A 90 -36.71 27.36 31.40
N PHE A 91 -36.23 26.50 32.30
CA PHE A 91 -35.13 25.57 32.04
C PHE A 91 -35.50 24.58 30.93
N TYR A 92 -36.66 23.92 31.02
CA TYR A 92 -37.10 22.98 29.99
C TYR A 92 -37.37 23.64 28.64
N GLN A 93 -37.98 24.83 28.62
CA GLN A 93 -38.21 25.57 27.38
C GLN A 93 -36.91 25.95 26.66
N GLU A 94 -35.89 26.38 27.40
CA GLU A 94 -34.57 26.66 26.83
C GLU A 94 -33.95 25.40 26.22
N ARG A 95 -34.03 24.26 26.92
CA ARG A 95 -33.50 22.98 26.40
C ARG A 95 -34.23 22.56 25.12
N ILE A 96 -35.57 22.59 25.12
CA ILE A 96 -36.38 22.27 23.92
C ILE A 96 -36.03 23.18 22.75
N ALA A 97 -35.83 24.48 22.99
CA ALA A 97 -35.46 25.42 21.94
C ALA A 97 -34.06 25.14 21.35
N ASN A 98 -33.10 24.72 22.19
CA ASN A 98 -31.78 24.31 21.72
C ASN A 98 -31.85 23.02 20.88
N GLU A 99 -32.74 22.07 21.20
CA GLU A 99 -32.95 20.85 20.41
C GLU A 99 -33.56 21.10 19.01
N GLY A 100 -34.10 22.30 18.74
CA GLY A 100 -34.76 22.63 17.47
C GLY A 100 -33.82 22.95 16.30
N PHE A 101 -32.51 23.12 16.54
CA PHE A 101 -31.54 23.47 15.50
C PHE A 101 -30.32 22.56 15.52
N LEU A 102 -29.82 22.18 14.34
CA LEU A 102 -28.73 21.21 14.19
C LEU A 102 -27.48 21.58 15.00
N ARG A 103 -27.11 22.87 15.00
CA ARG A 103 -25.92 23.39 15.69
C ARG A 103 -26.04 23.36 17.22
N THR A 104 -27.25 23.52 17.76
CA THR A 104 -27.49 23.70 19.21
C THR A 104 -28.07 22.46 19.88
N ALA A 105 -28.65 21.54 19.10
CA ALA A 105 -29.25 20.32 19.62
C ALA A 105 -28.18 19.45 20.28
N THR A 106 -28.41 18.99 21.49
CA THR A 106 -27.47 18.17 22.27
C THR A 106 -27.80 16.68 22.22
N GLU A 107 -29.07 16.34 22.03
CA GLU A 107 -29.53 14.95 21.95
C GLU A 107 -29.33 14.39 20.54
N ARG A 108 -28.85 13.14 20.49
CA ARG A 108 -28.59 12.47 19.21
C ARG A 108 -29.84 12.24 18.38
N GLN A 109 -30.92 11.89 19.06
CA GLN A 109 -32.21 11.70 18.43
C GLN A 109 -32.71 12.97 17.74
N SER A 110 -32.52 14.15 18.35
CA SER A 110 -32.89 15.43 17.74
C SER A 110 -32.09 15.71 16.47
N VAL A 111 -30.77 15.56 16.54
CA VAL A 111 -29.87 15.73 15.38
C VAL A 111 -30.27 14.81 14.23
N LEU A 112 -30.53 13.54 14.54
CA LEU A 112 -30.93 12.54 13.56
C LEU A 112 -32.30 12.85 12.92
N TYR A 113 -33.28 13.32 13.68
CA TYR A 113 -34.57 13.73 13.11
C TYR A 113 -34.49 15.03 12.30
N LEU A 114 -33.71 16.00 12.75
CA LEU A 114 -33.46 17.24 12.00
C LEU A 114 -32.75 16.94 10.68
N ALA A 115 -31.77 16.03 10.69
CA ALA A 115 -31.08 15.61 9.49
C ALA A 115 -32.01 14.85 8.53
N ARG A 116 -32.87 13.95 9.03
CA ARG A 116 -33.88 13.27 8.22
C ARG A 116 -34.88 14.24 7.59
N ALA A 117 -35.20 15.35 8.26
CA ALA A 117 -36.11 16.36 7.72
C ALA A 117 -35.56 17.03 6.44
N ILE A 118 -34.24 17.02 6.24
CA ILE A 118 -33.58 17.51 5.02
C ILE A 118 -33.14 16.37 4.09
N GLY A 119 -33.59 15.13 4.35
CA GLY A 119 -33.27 13.96 3.52
C GLY A 119 -31.93 13.29 3.84
N TYR A 120 -31.23 13.72 4.90
CA TYR A 120 -29.97 13.13 5.33
C TYR A 120 -30.18 12.03 6.37
N GLU A 121 -29.67 10.83 6.09
CA GLU A 121 -29.51 9.78 7.09
C GLU A 121 -28.05 9.78 7.55
N LEU A 122 -27.82 9.70 8.87
CA LEU A 122 -26.46 9.61 9.42
C LEU A 122 -25.72 8.42 8.80
N LYS A 123 -24.42 8.59 8.54
CA LYS A 123 -23.64 7.50 7.95
C LYS A 123 -23.63 6.29 8.90
N PRO A 124 -24.00 5.10 8.42
CA PRO A 124 -24.17 3.92 9.28
C PRO A 124 -22.85 3.28 9.72
N GLY A 125 -21.71 3.79 9.24
CA GLY A 125 -20.40 3.14 9.30
C GLY A 125 -20.21 2.13 8.16
N VAL A 126 -18.96 1.87 7.80
CA VAL A 126 -18.57 1.02 6.66
C VAL A 126 -17.66 -0.09 7.14
N ALA A 127 -17.83 -1.29 6.58
CA ALA A 127 -16.95 -2.42 6.81
C ALA A 127 -15.61 -2.24 6.10
N ALA A 128 -14.53 -2.57 6.82
CA ALA A 128 -13.20 -2.70 6.24
C ALA A 128 -13.18 -3.71 5.09
N SER A 129 -12.27 -3.50 4.14
CA SER A 129 -12.04 -4.38 3.01
C SER A 129 -10.56 -4.77 2.90
N THR A 130 -10.30 -5.97 2.39
CA THR A 130 -8.93 -6.44 2.11
C THR A 130 -8.95 -7.57 1.08
N TYR A 131 -7.76 -8.05 0.71
CA TYR A 131 -7.59 -9.25 -0.11
C TYR A 131 -6.99 -10.38 0.70
N LEU A 132 -7.64 -11.55 0.64
CA LEU A 132 -7.17 -12.78 1.27
C LEU A 132 -6.37 -13.60 0.27
N ALA A 133 -5.19 -14.05 0.68
CA ALA A 133 -4.36 -14.99 -0.04
C ALA A 133 -4.48 -16.38 0.60
N PHE A 134 -4.95 -17.35 -0.19
CA PHE A 134 -5.11 -18.73 0.24
C PHE A 134 -3.94 -19.60 -0.19
N THR A 135 -3.58 -20.57 0.63
CA THR A 135 -2.58 -21.59 0.30
C THR A 135 -3.23 -22.95 0.38
N LEU A 136 -3.20 -23.72 -0.70
CA LEU A 136 -3.63 -25.11 -0.73
C LEU A 136 -2.56 -26.03 -0.17
N ASP A 137 -2.97 -27.23 0.25
CA ASP A 137 -2.03 -28.27 0.67
C ASP A 137 -1.16 -28.75 -0.51
N ASP A 138 0.15 -28.82 -0.28
CA ASP A 138 1.13 -29.23 -1.27
C ASP A 138 1.37 -30.75 -1.29
N SER A 139 0.69 -31.51 -0.43
CA SER A 139 0.77 -32.97 -0.43
C SER A 139 0.33 -33.57 -1.78
N PRO A 140 0.93 -34.68 -2.25
CA PRO A 140 0.52 -35.33 -3.51
C PRO A 140 -0.93 -35.82 -3.53
N ALA A 141 -1.53 -36.04 -2.36
CA ALA A 141 -2.92 -36.49 -2.21
C ALA A 141 -3.95 -35.35 -2.21
N ALA A 142 -3.52 -34.10 -2.02
CA ALA A 142 -4.39 -32.94 -2.04
C ALA A 142 -4.90 -32.63 -3.46
N PRO A 143 -6.13 -32.10 -3.62
CA PRO A 143 -6.67 -31.74 -4.92
C PRO A 143 -5.83 -30.61 -5.57
N ALA A 144 -5.69 -30.66 -6.91
CA ALA A 144 -4.95 -29.64 -7.65
C ALA A 144 -5.61 -28.25 -7.60
N GLN A 145 -6.94 -28.21 -7.41
CA GLN A 145 -7.75 -27.00 -7.28
C GLN A 145 -8.92 -27.22 -6.32
N THR A 146 -9.37 -26.15 -5.68
CA THR A 146 -10.50 -26.14 -4.73
C THR A 146 -11.35 -24.88 -4.94
N LEU A 147 -12.67 -25.02 -4.88
CA LEU A 147 -13.59 -23.88 -4.81
C LEU A 147 -13.59 -23.30 -3.39
N ILE A 148 -13.38 -21.99 -3.29
CA ILE A 148 -13.59 -21.16 -2.11
C ILE A 148 -14.90 -20.40 -2.34
N PRO A 149 -16.00 -20.80 -1.68
CA PRO A 149 -17.29 -20.13 -1.85
C PRO A 149 -17.27 -18.71 -1.30
N ALA A 150 -18.05 -17.82 -1.90
CA ALA A 150 -18.43 -16.54 -1.30
C ALA A 150 -19.02 -16.77 0.10
N GLY A 151 -18.71 -15.89 1.05
CA GLY A 151 -19.09 -16.08 2.44
C GLY A 151 -18.15 -16.98 3.25
N THR A 152 -17.05 -17.50 2.66
CA THR A 152 -16.02 -18.19 3.45
C THR A 152 -15.47 -17.25 4.52
N GLN A 153 -15.59 -17.66 5.79
CA GLN A 153 -15.27 -16.85 6.96
C GLN A 153 -13.82 -17.04 7.43
N VAL A 154 -13.12 -15.91 7.59
CA VAL A 154 -11.77 -15.83 8.17
C VAL A 154 -11.79 -14.86 9.34
N GLN A 155 -11.11 -15.22 10.43
CA GLN A 155 -11.07 -14.45 11.66
C GLN A 155 -9.67 -13.94 11.96
N SER A 156 -9.58 -12.72 12.49
CA SER A 156 -8.32 -12.16 12.97
C SER A 156 -7.90 -12.76 14.30
N ILE A 157 -6.59 -12.80 14.54
CA ILE A 157 -6.02 -13.06 15.86
C ILE A 157 -5.69 -11.70 16.48
N PRO A 158 -6.35 -11.31 17.59
CA PRO A 158 -6.01 -10.08 18.31
C PRO A 158 -4.53 -10.07 18.72
N VAL A 159 -3.82 -8.98 18.43
CA VAL A 159 -2.40 -8.84 18.78
C VAL A 159 -2.24 -7.89 19.97
N LYS A 160 -3.14 -6.90 20.12
CA LYS A 160 -3.11 -5.94 21.23
C LYS A 160 -4.04 -6.37 22.37
N GLN A 161 -3.68 -5.99 23.59
CA GLN A 161 -4.50 -6.27 24.77
C GLN A 161 -5.84 -5.52 24.68
N GLY A 162 -6.95 -6.25 24.75
CA GLY A 162 -8.31 -5.69 24.68
C GLY A 162 -8.95 -5.72 23.28
N GLU A 163 -8.20 -6.09 22.23
CA GLU A 163 -8.78 -6.29 20.89
C GLU A 163 -9.64 -7.56 20.84
N LEU A 164 -10.79 -7.47 20.16
CA LEU A 164 -11.66 -8.61 19.90
C LEU A 164 -11.40 -9.20 18.51
N PRO A 165 -11.54 -10.52 18.31
CA PRO A 165 -11.41 -11.15 17.00
C PRO A 165 -12.45 -10.61 16.02
N GLN A 166 -12.00 -10.16 14.84
CA GLN A 166 -12.85 -9.63 13.77
C GLN A 166 -13.07 -10.69 12.70
N THR A 167 -14.29 -10.77 12.16
CA THR A 167 -14.65 -11.78 11.14
C THR A 167 -14.79 -11.12 9.77
N PHE A 168 -14.14 -11.70 8.78
CA PHE A 168 -14.21 -11.32 7.38
C PHE A 168 -14.84 -12.44 6.57
N GLU A 169 -15.53 -12.07 5.50
CA GLU A 169 -16.10 -13.00 4.53
C GLU A 169 -15.62 -12.66 3.13
N THR A 170 -15.24 -13.70 2.38
CA THR A 170 -14.94 -13.60 0.94
C THR A 170 -16.16 -13.06 0.18
N THR A 171 -15.94 -12.15 -0.77
CA THR A 171 -17.04 -11.46 -1.47
C THR A 171 -17.57 -12.21 -2.69
N GLY A 172 -16.84 -13.20 -3.19
CA GLY A 172 -17.19 -13.96 -4.38
C GLY A 172 -16.59 -15.36 -4.40
N ASP A 173 -17.19 -16.23 -5.20
CA ASP A 173 -16.67 -17.56 -5.46
C ASP A 173 -15.32 -17.48 -6.18
N PHE A 174 -14.34 -18.24 -5.72
CA PHE A 174 -13.00 -18.26 -6.32
C PHE A 174 -12.44 -19.68 -6.35
N VAL A 175 -11.83 -20.08 -7.47
CA VAL A 175 -11.16 -21.38 -7.59
C VAL A 175 -9.67 -21.20 -7.31
N ALA A 176 -9.24 -21.62 -6.12
CA ALA A 176 -7.83 -21.67 -5.75
C ALA A 176 -7.13 -22.88 -6.40
N ARG A 177 -5.85 -22.73 -6.74
CA ARG A 177 -5.02 -23.76 -7.38
C ARG A 177 -3.71 -23.96 -6.65
N LYS A 178 -3.26 -25.21 -6.59
CA LYS A 178 -1.98 -25.58 -5.98
C LYS A 178 -0.80 -24.96 -6.73
N ALA A 179 -0.88 -24.90 -8.07
CA ALA A 179 0.12 -24.25 -8.92
C ALA A 179 0.30 -22.74 -8.63
N TRP A 180 -0.64 -22.11 -7.93
CA TRP A 180 -0.65 -20.67 -7.61
C TRP A 180 -0.23 -20.35 -6.16
N ASN A 181 0.13 -21.37 -5.37
CA ASN A 181 0.38 -21.22 -3.94
C ASN A 181 1.45 -20.16 -3.63
N LEU A 182 2.52 -20.09 -4.41
CA LEU A 182 3.56 -19.09 -4.23
C LEU A 182 4.37 -18.93 -5.53
N LEU A 183 3.92 -18.01 -6.38
CA LEU A 183 4.64 -17.70 -7.61
C LEU A 183 5.85 -16.82 -7.28
N ARG A 184 6.95 -17.03 -8.01
CA ARG A 184 8.18 -16.24 -7.88
C ARG A 184 8.53 -15.62 -9.23
N PRO A 185 9.07 -14.39 -9.24
CA PRO A 185 9.65 -13.86 -10.46
C PRO A 185 10.72 -14.79 -11.00
N ARG A 186 10.86 -14.85 -12.32
CA ARG A 186 11.89 -15.63 -13.00
C ARG A 186 13.28 -15.23 -12.47
N PRO A 187 14.09 -16.18 -11.95
CA PRO A 187 15.38 -15.88 -11.33
C PRO A 187 16.54 -15.76 -12.33
N THR A 188 16.45 -16.45 -13.46
CA THR A 188 17.52 -16.56 -14.45
C THR A 188 16.96 -16.54 -15.87
N GLN A 189 17.81 -16.18 -16.83
CA GLN A 189 17.53 -16.22 -18.27
C GLN A 189 18.66 -16.94 -19.01
N PRO A 190 18.43 -17.49 -20.22
CA PRO A 190 19.50 -17.97 -21.07
C PRO A 190 20.51 -16.85 -21.32
N GLN A 191 21.80 -17.10 -21.05
CA GLN A 191 22.85 -16.12 -21.32
C GLN A 191 23.08 -15.97 -22.83
N GLN A 192 23.36 -14.75 -23.28
CA GLN A 192 23.68 -14.46 -24.68
C GLN A 192 25.16 -14.10 -24.84
N LEU A 193 25.88 -14.90 -25.64
CA LEU A 193 27.31 -14.74 -25.89
C LEU A 193 27.54 -14.11 -27.27
N ASP A 194 27.11 -12.85 -27.41
CA ASP A 194 27.23 -12.08 -28.64
C ASP A 194 28.61 -11.43 -28.82
N LYS A 195 28.82 -10.83 -30.00
CA LYS A 195 30.03 -10.06 -30.29
C LYS A 195 30.16 -8.92 -29.27
N GLY A 196 31.33 -8.85 -28.63
CA GLY A 196 31.62 -7.87 -27.57
C GLY A 196 31.33 -8.36 -26.15
N SER A 197 30.69 -9.52 -25.96
CA SER A 197 30.49 -10.10 -24.62
C SER A 197 31.82 -10.31 -23.90
N ARG A 198 31.86 -9.94 -22.61
CA ARG A 198 33.06 -10.00 -21.74
C ARG A 198 32.85 -10.83 -20.49
N THR A 199 31.67 -11.44 -20.35
CA THR A 199 31.23 -12.12 -19.14
C THR A 199 30.62 -13.46 -19.50
N LEU A 200 30.91 -14.48 -18.70
CA LEU A 200 30.38 -15.83 -18.80
C LEU A 200 29.95 -16.33 -17.43
N TYR A 201 28.78 -16.94 -17.38
CA TYR A 201 28.28 -17.64 -16.21
C TYR A 201 28.49 -19.14 -16.39
N LEU A 202 29.26 -19.76 -15.50
CA LEU A 202 29.55 -21.19 -15.48
C LEU A 202 28.80 -21.87 -14.34
N ALA A 203 28.32 -23.08 -14.55
CA ALA A 203 27.65 -23.86 -13.51
C ALA A 203 28.65 -24.34 -12.46
N GLY A 204 28.27 -24.22 -11.18
CA GLY A 204 29.11 -24.59 -10.04
C GLY A 204 30.15 -23.54 -9.66
N ILE A 205 30.72 -23.72 -8.46
CA ILE A 205 31.75 -22.83 -7.89
C ILE A 205 33.18 -23.39 -8.00
N ASP A 206 33.33 -24.68 -8.29
CA ASP A 206 34.65 -25.34 -8.43
C ASP A 206 35.03 -25.53 -9.91
N THR A 207 35.18 -24.42 -10.62
CA THR A 207 35.58 -24.43 -12.04
C THR A 207 37.09 -24.68 -12.22
N ARG A 208 37.88 -24.62 -11.13
CA ARG A 208 39.36 -24.64 -11.13
C ARG A 208 40.02 -23.61 -12.05
N LEU A 209 39.29 -22.58 -12.47
CA LEU A 209 39.81 -21.48 -13.30
C LEU A 209 40.51 -20.44 -12.43
N GLN A 210 41.56 -19.84 -12.97
CA GLN A 210 42.30 -18.74 -12.36
C GLN A 210 42.49 -17.58 -13.35
N PRO A 211 42.67 -16.33 -12.87
CA PRO A 211 43.12 -15.22 -13.70
C PRO A 211 44.39 -15.60 -14.48
N GLY A 212 44.34 -15.47 -15.80
CA GLY A 212 45.41 -15.83 -16.72
C GLY A 212 45.21 -17.14 -17.48
N ASP A 213 44.27 -17.99 -17.07
CA ASP A 213 43.88 -19.21 -17.80
C ASP A 213 43.22 -18.88 -19.15
N TYR A 214 43.07 -19.88 -20.01
CA TYR A 214 42.45 -19.71 -21.33
C TYR A 214 41.14 -20.50 -21.45
N LEU A 215 40.12 -19.80 -21.91
CA LEU A 215 38.84 -20.35 -22.31
C LEU A 215 38.72 -20.36 -23.82
N LEU A 216 38.32 -21.50 -24.36
CA LEU A 216 37.94 -21.67 -25.76
C LEU A 216 36.42 -21.73 -25.86
N LEU A 217 35.84 -20.85 -26.66
CA LEU A 217 34.43 -20.84 -27.02
C LEU A 217 34.32 -21.28 -28.48
N VAL A 218 33.76 -22.47 -28.70
CA VAL A 218 33.69 -23.08 -30.03
C VAL A 218 32.31 -23.70 -30.26
N GLY A 219 31.72 -23.43 -31.42
CA GLY A 219 30.41 -23.98 -31.80
C GLY A 219 30.51 -25.13 -32.79
N SER A 220 29.35 -25.71 -33.10
CA SER A 220 29.22 -26.78 -34.12
C SER A 220 29.69 -26.37 -35.51
N GLU A 221 29.78 -25.06 -35.78
CA GLU A 221 30.30 -24.48 -37.01
C GLU A 221 31.73 -24.94 -37.29
N ARG A 222 32.63 -24.86 -36.29
CA ARG A 222 34.03 -25.29 -36.40
C ARG A 222 34.18 -26.81 -36.38
N GLU A 223 33.23 -27.53 -35.79
CA GLU A 223 33.22 -29.00 -35.85
C GLU A 223 32.87 -29.55 -37.23
N ARG A 224 32.00 -28.87 -37.97
CA ARG A 224 31.56 -29.28 -39.30
C ARG A 224 32.49 -28.81 -40.41
N ASP A 225 33.12 -27.66 -40.21
CA ASP A 225 34.02 -27.03 -41.18
C ASP A 225 35.31 -26.59 -40.48
N PRO A 226 36.44 -27.29 -40.72
CA PRO A 226 37.71 -26.96 -40.09
C PRO A 226 38.24 -25.54 -40.36
N GLY A 227 37.81 -24.90 -41.45
CA GLY A 227 38.20 -23.52 -41.78
C GLY A 227 37.26 -22.45 -41.22
N ASN A 228 36.28 -22.84 -40.38
CA ASN A 228 35.34 -21.88 -39.85
C ASN A 228 35.94 -21.05 -38.71
N GLU A 229 36.06 -19.74 -38.92
CA GLU A 229 36.63 -18.82 -37.92
C GLU A 229 35.66 -18.45 -36.77
N ARG A 230 34.46 -19.04 -36.67
CA ARG A 230 33.51 -18.74 -35.58
C ARG A 230 33.85 -19.46 -34.29
N TRP A 231 34.95 -19.08 -33.69
CA TRP A 231 35.39 -19.50 -32.37
C TRP A 231 36.18 -18.38 -31.71
N ASP A 232 36.30 -18.42 -30.40
CA ASP A 232 37.00 -17.39 -29.63
C ASP A 232 37.90 -18.04 -28.59
N LEU A 233 39.16 -17.60 -28.53
CA LEU A 233 40.04 -17.86 -27.40
C LEU A 233 40.09 -16.61 -26.51
N ARG A 234 39.77 -16.75 -25.23
CA ARG A 234 39.82 -15.64 -24.26
C ARG A 234 40.63 -16.00 -23.05
N ARG A 235 41.52 -15.07 -22.68
CA ARG A 235 42.30 -15.18 -21.45
C ARG A 235 41.48 -14.62 -20.30
N VAL A 236 41.33 -15.43 -19.26
CA VAL A 236 40.55 -15.11 -18.06
C VAL A 236 41.16 -13.93 -17.34
N LEU A 237 40.35 -12.90 -17.07
CA LEU A 237 40.72 -11.72 -16.31
C LEU A 237 40.34 -11.86 -14.83
N SER A 238 39.12 -12.33 -14.54
CA SER A 238 38.67 -12.61 -13.18
C SER A 238 37.79 -13.85 -13.11
N VAL A 239 37.76 -14.47 -11.94
CA VAL A 239 36.92 -15.63 -11.60
C VAL A 239 36.29 -15.35 -10.24
N THR A 240 34.97 -15.23 -10.21
CA THR A 240 34.22 -14.92 -8.98
C THR A 240 33.15 -15.98 -8.74
N PRO A 241 33.29 -16.83 -7.71
CA PRO A 241 32.27 -17.81 -7.37
C PRO A 241 31.11 -17.19 -6.58
N TYR A 242 29.89 -17.60 -6.91
CA TYR A 242 28.64 -17.22 -6.24
C TYR A 242 27.94 -18.50 -5.74
N PRO A 243 28.16 -18.89 -4.48
CA PRO A 243 27.53 -20.08 -3.92
C PRO A 243 26.03 -19.86 -3.71
N ASP A 244 25.23 -20.88 -4.03
CA ASP A 244 23.80 -20.95 -3.70
C ASP A 244 23.42 -22.39 -3.26
N PRO A 245 22.21 -22.62 -2.70
CA PRO A 245 21.78 -23.95 -2.25
C PRO A 245 21.71 -25.02 -3.35
N ASN A 246 21.71 -24.63 -4.62
CA ASN A 246 21.63 -25.52 -5.78
C ASN A 246 23.01 -25.76 -6.45
N GLY A 247 24.11 -25.38 -5.77
CA GLY A 247 25.49 -25.59 -6.24
C GLY A 247 26.18 -24.31 -6.74
N GLY A 248 25.46 -23.20 -6.87
CA GLY A 248 25.99 -21.90 -7.27
C GLY A 248 26.44 -21.82 -8.73
N TYR A 249 27.03 -20.68 -9.07
CA TYR A 249 27.62 -20.41 -10.37
C TYR A 249 28.92 -19.62 -10.22
N THR A 250 29.77 -19.64 -11.24
CA THR A 250 30.99 -18.85 -11.29
C THR A 250 30.89 -17.83 -12.41
N VAL A 251 31.17 -16.56 -12.10
CA VAL A 251 31.28 -15.50 -13.10
C VAL A 251 32.72 -15.37 -13.53
N VAL A 252 32.95 -15.51 -14.82
CA VAL A 252 34.26 -15.32 -15.45
C VAL A 252 34.20 -14.08 -16.33
N THR A 253 35.24 -13.25 -16.26
CA THR A 253 35.38 -12.09 -17.17
C THR A 253 36.66 -12.15 -17.98
N TRP A 254 36.69 -11.45 -19.12
CA TRP A 254 37.87 -11.34 -19.99
C TRP A 254 37.86 -10.02 -20.77
N GLU A 255 39.01 -9.69 -21.37
CA GLU A 255 39.15 -8.62 -22.35
C GLU A 255 40.19 -9.01 -23.43
N PRO A 256 40.00 -8.71 -24.74
CA PRO A 256 38.86 -8.03 -25.38
C PRO A 256 37.59 -8.90 -25.45
N GLY A 257 36.42 -8.30 -25.71
CA GLY A 257 35.14 -9.03 -25.84
C GLY A 257 35.13 -10.04 -27.01
N LEU A 258 34.11 -10.91 -27.09
CA LEU A 258 34.01 -11.96 -28.12
C LEU A 258 33.95 -11.41 -29.55
N GLY A 259 34.44 -12.19 -30.52
CA GLY A 259 34.63 -11.75 -31.90
C GLY A 259 35.77 -10.73 -32.08
N SER A 260 35.99 -10.32 -33.32
CA SER A 260 36.97 -9.29 -33.69
C SER A 260 36.48 -8.46 -34.87
N ASP A 261 36.93 -7.21 -35.00
CA ASP A 261 36.72 -6.37 -36.18
C ASP A 261 37.85 -6.52 -37.20
N ARG A 262 39.04 -6.90 -36.74
CA ARG A 262 40.25 -7.05 -37.57
C ARG A 262 41.09 -8.22 -37.05
N PRO A 263 41.09 -9.38 -37.75
CA PRO A 263 40.19 -9.72 -38.86
C PRO A 263 38.72 -9.77 -38.40
N PRO A 264 37.74 -9.51 -39.29
CA PRO A 264 36.32 -9.53 -38.94
C PRO A 264 35.86 -10.96 -38.63
N MET A 265 35.67 -11.25 -37.34
CA MET A 265 35.29 -12.55 -36.82
C MET A 265 34.03 -12.42 -35.97
N ARG A 266 33.09 -13.36 -36.13
CA ARG A 266 31.89 -13.46 -35.29
C ARG A 266 32.04 -14.60 -34.31
N PRO A 267 31.54 -14.48 -33.07
CA PRO A 267 31.49 -15.62 -32.16
C PRO A 267 30.62 -16.74 -32.73
N ALA A 268 30.83 -17.95 -32.21
CA ALA A 268 29.93 -19.09 -32.44
C ALA A 268 28.50 -18.75 -32.00
N ALA A 269 27.49 -19.28 -32.69
CA ALA A 269 26.09 -18.97 -32.36
C ALA A 269 25.64 -19.60 -31.03
N GLN A 270 26.12 -20.81 -30.73
CA GLN A 270 25.87 -21.53 -29.48
C GLN A 270 27.19 -22.21 -29.04
N PRO A 271 28.13 -21.45 -28.47
CA PRO A 271 29.45 -21.99 -28.13
C PRO A 271 29.35 -23.01 -26.99
N GLN A 272 30.08 -24.11 -27.15
CA GLN A 272 30.58 -24.88 -26.02
C GLN A 272 31.82 -24.18 -25.45
N VAL A 273 31.95 -24.20 -24.12
CA VAL A 273 33.06 -23.56 -23.43
C VAL A 273 34.02 -24.62 -22.92
N PHE A 274 35.29 -24.50 -23.28
CA PHE A 274 36.35 -25.39 -22.81
C PHE A 274 37.41 -24.59 -22.03
N ALA A 275 37.87 -25.13 -20.92
CA ALA A 275 39.11 -24.68 -20.27
C ALA A 275 40.30 -25.43 -20.88
N LEU A 276 41.34 -24.71 -21.31
CA LEU A 276 42.58 -25.31 -21.78
C LEU A 276 43.53 -25.46 -20.58
N ARG A 277 43.52 -26.64 -19.97
CA ARG A 277 44.15 -26.89 -18.65
C ARG A 277 45.67 -26.98 -18.69
N ARG A 278 46.26 -27.12 -19.87
CA ARG A 278 47.69 -27.36 -20.01
C ARG A 278 48.31 -26.51 -21.10
N THR A 279 49.47 -25.95 -20.79
CA THR A 279 50.39 -25.37 -21.76
C THR A 279 51.47 -26.39 -22.13
N ALA A 280 51.81 -26.44 -23.41
CA ALA A 280 52.86 -27.26 -23.98
C ALA A 280 53.63 -26.45 -25.02
N HIS A 281 54.79 -26.95 -25.45
CA HIS A 281 55.55 -26.39 -26.55
C HIS A 281 55.67 -27.41 -27.67
N LEU A 282 56.07 -26.95 -28.85
CA LEU A 282 56.43 -27.86 -29.92
C LEU A 282 57.81 -28.47 -29.63
N PHE A 283 57.98 -29.76 -29.92
CA PHE A 283 59.27 -30.42 -29.80
C PHE A 283 60.33 -29.65 -30.61
N GLY A 284 61.48 -29.35 -29.99
CA GLY A 284 62.51 -28.50 -30.58
C GLY A 284 62.46 -27.02 -30.19
N PHE A 285 61.47 -26.56 -29.42
CA PHE A 285 61.40 -25.15 -28.98
C PHE A 285 62.66 -24.68 -28.24
N ASN A 286 63.25 -25.56 -27.42
CA ASN A 286 64.46 -25.36 -26.65
C ASN A 286 65.71 -25.95 -27.32
N ALA A 287 65.66 -26.24 -28.63
CA ALA A 287 66.83 -26.72 -29.36
C ALA A 287 67.97 -25.69 -29.26
N PRO A 288 69.23 -26.13 -29.06
CA PRO A 288 70.38 -25.23 -29.02
C PRO A 288 70.45 -24.31 -30.25
N ASP A 289 71.08 -23.14 -30.10
CA ASP A 289 71.28 -22.24 -31.26
C ASP A 289 72.16 -22.94 -32.30
N TRP A 290 71.59 -23.20 -33.47
CA TRP A 290 72.27 -23.89 -34.56
C TRP A 290 73.58 -23.20 -34.95
N ARG A 291 73.65 -21.87 -34.85
CA ARG A 291 74.84 -21.09 -35.20
C ARG A 291 76.03 -21.43 -34.31
N LEU A 292 75.77 -21.84 -33.07
CA LEU A 292 76.78 -22.23 -32.09
C LEU A 292 77.16 -23.72 -32.16
N MET A 293 76.52 -24.52 -33.02
CA MET A 293 76.84 -25.94 -33.14
C MET A 293 78.25 -26.18 -33.75
N PRO A 294 79.00 -27.18 -33.24
CA PRO A 294 80.25 -27.64 -33.83
C PRO A 294 80.13 -28.02 -35.32
N ALA A 295 81.21 -27.82 -36.08
CA ALA A 295 81.21 -28.00 -37.53
C ALA A 295 80.95 -29.45 -37.99
N ASP A 296 81.36 -30.43 -37.19
CA ASP A 296 81.11 -31.86 -37.36
C ASP A 296 79.62 -32.21 -37.17
N VAL A 297 78.98 -31.67 -36.13
CA VAL A 297 77.52 -31.81 -35.93
C VAL A 297 76.75 -31.15 -37.09
N LYS A 298 77.21 -29.97 -37.53
CA LYS A 298 76.61 -29.27 -38.67
C LYS A 298 76.71 -30.09 -39.96
N ALA A 299 77.86 -30.72 -40.22
CA ALA A 299 78.06 -31.58 -41.38
C ALA A 299 77.15 -32.83 -41.35
N GLN A 300 76.96 -33.43 -40.17
CA GLN A 300 76.11 -34.62 -40.02
C GLN A 300 74.62 -34.34 -40.27
N TYR A 301 74.13 -33.16 -39.85
CA TYR A 301 72.73 -32.76 -40.02
C TYR A 301 72.45 -32.10 -41.38
N ALA A 302 73.40 -31.35 -41.95
CA ALA A 302 73.20 -30.65 -43.23
C ALA A 302 73.32 -31.58 -44.45
N GLY A 303 73.87 -32.79 -44.30
CA GLY A 303 74.04 -33.74 -45.39
C GLY A 303 74.88 -33.16 -46.53
N SER A 304 74.40 -33.29 -47.77
CA SER A 304 75.07 -32.79 -48.99
C SER A 304 74.75 -31.32 -49.35
N ALA A 305 74.22 -30.52 -48.42
CA ALA A 305 73.83 -29.15 -48.69
C ALA A 305 75.03 -28.25 -49.09
N SER A 306 74.88 -27.48 -50.18
CA SER A 306 75.93 -26.59 -50.72
C SER A 306 76.23 -25.35 -49.86
N SER A 307 75.36 -25.04 -48.90
CA SER A 307 75.53 -23.96 -47.92
C SER A 307 74.89 -24.37 -46.59
N LEU A 308 75.56 -24.09 -45.47
CA LEU A 308 75.01 -24.38 -44.15
C LEU A 308 73.78 -23.50 -43.86
N PRO A 309 72.65 -24.08 -43.42
CA PRO A 309 71.45 -23.30 -43.10
C PRO A 309 71.67 -22.42 -41.86
N THR A 310 70.85 -21.39 -41.71
CA THR A 310 70.89 -20.46 -40.56
C THR A 310 70.17 -20.99 -39.32
N GLU A 311 69.43 -22.10 -39.46
CA GLU A 311 68.70 -22.82 -38.41
C GLU A 311 68.82 -24.33 -38.67
N TRP A 312 68.42 -25.16 -37.70
CA TRP A 312 68.41 -26.62 -37.86
C TRP A 312 67.70 -27.09 -39.17
N PRO A 313 68.27 -28.06 -39.92
CA PRO A 313 67.59 -28.65 -41.09
C PRO A 313 66.23 -29.26 -40.71
N GLY A 314 65.16 -28.91 -41.44
CA GLY A 314 63.81 -29.41 -41.17
C GLY A 314 63.14 -28.84 -39.90
N PHE A 315 63.65 -27.72 -39.37
CA PHE A 315 63.15 -27.13 -38.12
C PHE A 315 61.80 -26.42 -38.25
N ALA A 316 61.43 -25.95 -39.44
CA ALA A 316 60.12 -25.38 -39.69
C ALA A 316 59.02 -26.43 -39.42
N ILE A 317 57.83 -25.95 -39.04
CA ILE A 317 56.64 -26.81 -38.99
C ILE A 317 56.29 -27.16 -40.44
N ASP A 318 56.10 -28.44 -40.73
CA ASP A 318 55.64 -28.87 -42.06
C ASP A 318 54.16 -28.53 -42.22
N SER A 319 53.89 -27.37 -42.83
CA SER A 319 52.54 -26.86 -43.05
C SER A 319 51.68 -27.69 -44.01
N ASN A 320 52.24 -28.72 -44.66
CA ASN A 320 51.47 -29.67 -45.46
C ASN A 320 51.15 -30.97 -44.71
N ASN A 321 51.67 -31.12 -43.49
CA ASN A 321 51.51 -32.30 -42.67
C ASN A 321 50.69 -31.95 -41.42
N PRO A 322 49.53 -32.61 -41.18
CA PRO A 322 48.72 -32.36 -39.99
C PRO A 322 49.34 -32.93 -38.70
N GLN A 323 50.63 -33.30 -38.71
CA GLN A 323 51.31 -33.85 -37.54
C GLN A 323 52.08 -32.77 -36.77
N LEU A 324 51.77 -32.66 -35.48
CA LEU A 324 52.46 -31.80 -34.53
C LEU A 324 53.08 -32.64 -33.43
N GLU A 325 54.34 -32.38 -33.10
CA GLU A 325 55.04 -33.05 -32.02
C GLU A 325 55.18 -32.08 -30.84
N LEU A 326 54.67 -32.45 -29.68
CA LEU A 326 54.80 -31.67 -28.45
C LEU A 326 56.06 -32.04 -27.68
N ASP A 327 56.55 -31.15 -26.82
CA ASP A 327 57.81 -31.29 -26.09
C ASP A 327 57.86 -32.42 -25.05
N ALA A 328 56.70 -32.98 -24.66
CA ALA A 328 56.60 -34.04 -23.67
C ALA A 328 55.41 -34.99 -23.94
N ALA A 329 55.24 -35.99 -23.08
CA ALA A 329 54.08 -36.89 -23.06
C ALA A 329 52.89 -36.24 -22.33
N TYR A 330 51.79 -36.03 -23.05
CA TYR A 330 50.56 -35.39 -22.58
C TYR A 330 49.37 -36.37 -22.77
N PRO A 331 49.22 -37.37 -21.89
CA PRO A 331 48.26 -38.47 -22.08
C PRO A 331 46.79 -38.04 -22.00
N LYS A 332 46.51 -36.83 -21.51
CA LYS A 332 45.15 -36.26 -21.42
C LYS A 332 44.70 -35.55 -22.70
N ILE A 333 45.59 -35.39 -23.69
CA ILE A 333 45.21 -34.91 -25.02
C ILE A 333 44.66 -36.10 -25.79
N VAL A 334 43.34 -36.18 -25.94
CA VAL A 334 42.63 -37.31 -26.54
C VAL A 334 42.02 -36.94 -27.90
N PRO A 335 41.70 -37.91 -28.78
CA PRO A 335 40.99 -37.60 -30.02
C PRO A 335 39.65 -36.93 -29.74
N GLY A 336 39.28 -35.94 -30.54
CA GLY A 336 38.10 -35.09 -30.36
C GLY A 336 38.34 -33.85 -29.49
N SER A 337 39.43 -33.79 -28.72
CA SER A 337 39.80 -32.60 -27.92
C SER A 337 40.35 -31.48 -28.79
N TRP A 338 40.32 -30.26 -28.24
CA TRP A 338 40.79 -29.06 -28.90
C TRP A 338 42.19 -28.67 -28.42
N ILE A 339 43.00 -28.19 -29.35
CA ILE A 339 44.25 -27.49 -29.05
C ILE A 339 44.28 -26.15 -29.77
N THR A 340 44.93 -25.16 -29.17
CA THR A 340 45.12 -23.85 -29.81
C THR A 340 46.61 -23.52 -29.84
N LEU A 341 47.13 -23.22 -31.04
CA LEU A 341 48.49 -22.71 -31.21
C LEU A 341 48.48 -21.20 -31.08
N LEU A 342 49.36 -20.67 -30.23
CA LEU A 342 49.48 -19.24 -29.98
C LEU A 342 50.89 -18.76 -30.34
N THR A 343 50.95 -17.66 -31.06
CA THR A 343 52.15 -16.86 -31.32
C THR A 343 51.78 -15.39 -31.07
N PRO A 344 52.74 -14.45 -30.85
CA PRO A 344 52.38 -13.06 -30.57
C PRO A 344 51.42 -12.47 -31.62
N GLY A 345 50.21 -12.09 -31.19
CA GLY A 345 49.19 -11.47 -32.04
C GLY A 345 48.36 -12.43 -32.91
N TYR A 346 48.55 -13.75 -32.80
CA TYR A 346 47.80 -14.72 -33.61
C TYR A 346 47.55 -16.03 -32.85
N ALA A 347 46.34 -16.57 -32.98
CA ALA A 347 45.96 -17.86 -32.44
C ALA A 347 45.25 -18.66 -33.54
N GLU A 348 45.44 -19.97 -33.55
CA GLU A 348 44.77 -20.88 -34.48
C GLU A 348 44.31 -22.15 -33.77
N LEU A 349 43.09 -22.57 -34.07
CA LEU A 349 42.41 -23.67 -33.40
C LEU A 349 42.44 -24.93 -34.25
N TYR A 350 42.78 -26.05 -33.61
CA TYR A 350 42.83 -27.35 -34.23
C TYR A 350 42.12 -28.39 -33.37
N ARG A 351 41.46 -29.35 -34.02
CA ARG A 351 40.88 -30.52 -33.37
C ARG A 351 41.83 -31.70 -33.50
N VAL A 352 42.10 -32.40 -32.40
CA VAL A 352 42.95 -33.59 -32.40
C VAL A 352 42.17 -34.77 -32.96
N THR A 353 42.66 -35.37 -34.04
CA THR A 353 42.06 -36.59 -34.65
C THR A 353 42.76 -37.86 -34.18
N ARG A 354 44.05 -37.75 -33.82
CA ARG A 354 44.86 -38.85 -33.28
C ARG A 354 45.92 -38.30 -32.33
N ASN A 355 46.24 -39.03 -31.28
CA ASN A 355 47.41 -38.78 -30.43
C ASN A 355 48.22 -40.07 -30.29
N GLU A 356 49.54 -39.95 -30.28
CA GLU A 356 50.46 -41.07 -30.08
C GLU A 356 51.62 -40.64 -29.18
N SER A 357 52.05 -41.54 -28.30
CA SER A 357 53.30 -41.34 -27.57
C SER A 357 54.44 -42.02 -28.32
N VAL A 358 55.41 -41.24 -28.74
CA VAL A 358 56.53 -41.71 -29.57
C VAL A 358 57.84 -41.16 -29.04
N GLY A 359 58.91 -41.94 -29.18
CA GLY A 359 60.27 -41.45 -28.95
C GLY A 359 60.76 -40.69 -30.18
N VAL A 360 61.22 -39.45 -29.99
CA VAL A 360 61.79 -38.64 -31.07
C VAL A 360 63.19 -38.19 -30.66
N ALA A 361 64.13 -38.28 -31.59
CA ALA A 361 65.49 -37.75 -31.46
C ALA A 361 65.78 -36.86 -32.67
N ASN A 362 65.74 -35.54 -32.48
CA ASN A 362 66.03 -34.55 -33.51
C ASN A 362 66.48 -33.23 -32.87
N PHE A 363 67.18 -32.38 -33.63
CA PHE A 363 67.68 -31.06 -33.17
C PHE A 363 68.59 -31.11 -31.93
N ALA A 364 69.40 -32.17 -31.82
CA ALA A 364 70.20 -32.51 -30.65
C ALA A 364 69.39 -32.67 -29.33
N LEU A 365 68.10 -32.94 -29.45
CA LEU A 365 67.21 -33.30 -28.35
C LEU A 365 66.71 -34.73 -28.55
N SER A 366 66.45 -35.44 -27.46
CA SER A 366 65.77 -36.72 -27.49
C SER A 366 64.82 -36.82 -26.31
N GLY A 367 63.65 -37.41 -26.54
CA GLY A 367 62.65 -37.55 -25.49
C GLY A 367 61.39 -38.26 -25.97
N GLN A 368 60.55 -38.61 -25.01
CA GLN A 368 59.21 -39.11 -25.28
C GLN A 368 58.27 -37.92 -25.49
N VAL A 369 57.68 -37.84 -26.68
CA VAL A 369 56.83 -36.74 -27.12
C VAL A 369 55.40 -37.22 -27.37
N THR A 370 54.48 -36.26 -27.47
CA THR A 370 53.12 -36.50 -27.96
C THR A 370 53.05 -36.07 -29.41
N ARG A 371 52.87 -37.02 -30.33
CA ARG A 371 52.60 -36.74 -31.74
C ARG A 371 51.09 -36.68 -31.94
N LEU A 372 50.60 -35.50 -32.27
CA LEU A 372 49.20 -35.22 -32.57
C LEU A 372 48.99 -35.22 -34.08
N THR A 373 47.88 -35.77 -34.56
CA THR A 373 47.33 -35.47 -35.88
C THR A 373 46.16 -34.51 -35.68
N VAL A 374 46.16 -33.37 -36.37
CA VAL A 374 45.09 -32.36 -36.33
C VAL A 374 44.15 -32.48 -37.54
N ASP A 375 42.99 -31.84 -37.46
CA ASP A 375 41.92 -31.89 -38.45
C ASP A 375 42.17 -31.04 -39.71
N THR A 376 43.02 -30.02 -39.61
CA THR A 376 43.40 -29.14 -40.73
C THR A 376 44.87 -28.72 -40.62
N THR A 377 45.49 -28.39 -41.75
CA THR A 377 46.83 -27.79 -41.80
C THR A 377 46.80 -26.28 -42.02
N GLU A 378 45.60 -25.70 -42.07
CA GLU A 378 45.38 -24.28 -42.28
C GLU A 378 46.21 -23.41 -41.34
N ASN A 379 46.90 -22.40 -41.89
CA ASN A 379 47.72 -21.44 -41.16
C ASN A 379 48.86 -22.02 -40.28
N LEU A 380 49.20 -23.31 -40.39
CA LEU A 380 50.34 -23.90 -39.67
C LEU A 380 51.67 -23.21 -40.00
N ASN A 381 51.80 -22.67 -41.21
CA ASN A 381 52.97 -21.90 -41.66
C ASN A 381 53.20 -20.58 -40.89
N ARG A 382 52.23 -20.10 -40.12
CA ARG A 382 52.36 -18.90 -39.27
C ARG A 382 53.04 -19.17 -37.93
N PHE A 383 53.22 -20.44 -37.58
CA PHE A 383 53.78 -20.89 -36.31
C PHE A 383 55.23 -21.34 -36.47
N THR A 384 56.05 -21.12 -35.44
CA THR A 384 57.43 -21.60 -35.37
C THR A 384 57.65 -22.41 -34.10
N ARG A 385 58.56 -23.38 -34.11
CA ARG A 385 58.81 -24.23 -32.92
C ARG A 385 59.21 -23.42 -31.68
N ARG A 386 59.94 -22.32 -31.86
CA ARG A 386 60.49 -21.51 -30.75
C ARG A 386 59.48 -20.55 -30.13
N SER A 387 58.56 -20.00 -30.92
CA SER A 387 57.63 -18.95 -30.48
C SER A 387 56.20 -19.44 -30.22
N THR A 388 55.91 -20.71 -30.53
CA THR A 388 54.57 -21.26 -30.44
C THR A 388 54.31 -21.88 -29.08
N LEU A 389 53.27 -21.38 -28.41
CA LEU A 389 52.68 -22.01 -27.24
C LEU A 389 51.48 -22.85 -27.69
N VAL A 390 51.40 -24.09 -27.18
CA VAL A 390 50.26 -24.97 -27.41
C VAL A 390 49.39 -24.98 -26.17
N LEU A 391 48.15 -24.54 -26.29
CA LEU A 391 47.13 -24.70 -25.26
C LEU A 391 46.36 -25.99 -25.54
N ALA A 392 46.28 -26.86 -24.54
CA ALA A 392 45.75 -28.21 -24.71
C ALA A 392 45.00 -28.68 -23.44
N GLU A 393 44.60 -29.95 -23.45
CA GLU A 393 43.75 -30.56 -22.42
C GLU A 393 42.43 -29.79 -22.26
N SER A 394 41.68 -29.66 -23.37
CA SER A 394 40.38 -29.00 -23.41
C SER A 394 39.34 -29.74 -22.56
N GLU A 395 38.93 -29.12 -21.46
CA GLU A 395 37.91 -29.63 -20.55
C GLU A 395 36.60 -28.87 -20.75
N LEU A 396 35.52 -29.57 -21.12
CA LEU A 396 34.21 -28.96 -21.29
C LEU A 396 33.68 -28.45 -19.96
N LEU A 397 33.28 -27.18 -19.93
CA LEU A 397 32.65 -26.53 -18.78
C LEU A 397 31.15 -26.36 -19.04
N ALA A 398 30.34 -26.71 -18.04
CA ALA A 398 28.90 -26.48 -18.09
C ALA A 398 28.60 -24.99 -17.92
N VAL A 399 27.81 -24.45 -18.84
CA VAL A 399 27.37 -23.05 -18.83
C VAL A 399 26.13 -22.92 -17.93
N ALA A 400 26.09 -21.87 -17.09
CA ALA A 400 24.93 -21.57 -16.25
C ALA A 400 23.97 -20.59 -16.95
N ALA A 401 22.72 -20.51 -16.49
CA ALA A 401 21.83 -19.42 -16.87
C ALA A 401 22.32 -18.09 -16.25
N GLU A 402 22.11 -16.98 -16.95
CA GLU A 402 22.42 -15.64 -16.44
C GLU A 402 21.39 -15.24 -15.36
N PRO A 403 21.83 -14.80 -14.16
CA PRO A 403 20.94 -14.25 -13.15
C PRO A 403 20.27 -12.95 -13.60
N ILE A 404 18.94 -12.86 -13.45
CA ILE A 404 18.22 -11.61 -13.69
C ILE A 404 18.33 -10.76 -12.44
N VAL A 405 19.16 -9.71 -12.50
CA VAL A 405 19.40 -8.80 -11.35
C VAL A 405 18.51 -7.55 -11.38
N THR A 406 17.78 -7.32 -12.46
CA THR A 406 16.87 -6.18 -12.56
C THR A 406 15.70 -6.31 -11.59
N PRO A 407 15.31 -5.21 -10.93
CA PRO A 407 14.19 -5.22 -10.00
C PRO A 407 12.89 -5.54 -10.73
N VAL A 408 11.90 -6.03 -9.97
CA VAL A 408 10.55 -6.27 -10.46
C VAL A 408 9.80 -4.94 -10.42
N THR A 409 9.41 -4.45 -11.59
CA THR A 409 8.68 -3.19 -11.78
C THR A 409 7.94 -3.21 -13.11
N GLY A 410 7.04 -2.25 -13.31
CA GLY A 410 6.32 -2.06 -14.56
C GLY A 410 5.14 -3.01 -14.78
N LYS A 411 4.73 -3.18 -16.04
CA LYS A 411 3.54 -3.96 -16.42
C LYS A 411 3.80 -5.43 -16.75
N TYR A 412 5.05 -5.83 -16.97
CA TYR A 412 5.38 -7.18 -17.41
C TYR A 412 6.06 -7.93 -16.28
N LEU A 413 5.45 -9.04 -15.88
CA LEU A 413 5.90 -9.86 -14.77
C LEU A 413 6.20 -11.27 -15.25
N ASP A 414 7.47 -11.55 -15.49
CA ASP A 414 7.94 -12.90 -15.80
C ASP A 414 8.03 -13.72 -14.51
N VAL A 415 7.23 -14.78 -14.42
CA VAL A 415 7.21 -15.73 -13.31
C VAL A 415 7.85 -17.06 -13.71
N ALA A 416 8.50 -17.71 -12.76
CA ALA A 416 9.13 -19.01 -12.98
C ALA A 416 8.07 -20.11 -13.20
N GLY A 417 8.30 -20.96 -14.20
CA GLY A 417 7.40 -22.06 -14.56
C GLY A 417 6.23 -21.66 -15.45
N VAL A 418 5.49 -22.67 -15.90
CA VAL A 418 4.30 -22.51 -16.74
C VAL A 418 3.07 -22.36 -15.85
N VAL A 419 2.48 -21.16 -15.84
CA VAL A 419 1.28 -20.83 -15.08
C VAL A 419 0.12 -20.72 -16.05
N SER A 420 -0.89 -21.57 -15.88
CA SER A 420 -2.13 -21.56 -16.66
C SER A 420 -3.29 -20.99 -15.85
N ASP A 421 -4.40 -20.74 -16.55
CA ASP A 421 -5.73 -20.47 -15.99
C ASP A 421 -5.93 -19.15 -15.23
N LEU A 422 -4.91 -18.31 -15.13
CA LEU A 422 -5.05 -16.93 -14.64
C LEU A 422 -5.92 -16.12 -15.62
N GLN A 423 -6.97 -15.48 -15.10
CA GLN A 423 -7.96 -14.77 -15.92
C GLN A 423 -7.73 -13.25 -15.93
N PRO A 424 -8.05 -12.54 -17.03
CA PRO A 424 -8.10 -11.08 -17.02
C PRO A 424 -9.01 -10.55 -15.90
N GLY A 425 -8.57 -9.51 -15.19
CA GLY A 425 -9.26 -8.93 -14.04
C GLY A 425 -9.02 -9.67 -12.72
N GLN A 426 -8.32 -10.81 -12.71
CA GLN A 426 -7.98 -11.50 -11.47
C GLN A 426 -6.97 -10.68 -10.65
N PRO A 427 -7.19 -10.49 -9.34
CA PRO A 427 -6.24 -9.82 -8.47
C PRO A 427 -5.02 -10.72 -8.20
N LEU A 428 -3.85 -10.11 -8.14
CA LEU A 428 -2.60 -10.68 -7.65
C LEU A 428 -2.07 -9.77 -6.55
N ILE A 429 -1.45 -10.36 -5.53
CA ILE A 429 -0.71 -9.59 -4.53
C ILE A 429 0.77 -9.80 -4.76
N VAL A 430 1.51 -8.71 -5.01
CA VAL A 430 2.96 -8.71 -5.14
C VAL A 430 3.56 -8.12 -3.88
N SER A 431 4.40 -8.90 -3.19
CA SER A 431 5.06 -8.53 -1.94
C SER A 431 6.57 -8.66 -2.10
N GLY A 432 7.33 -7.64 -1.75
CA GLY A 432 8.80 -7.67 -1.82
C GLY A 432 9.42 -6.45 -1.16
N LYS A 433 10.73 -6.48 -0.90
CA LYS A 433 11.46 -5.34 -0.33
C LYS A 433 11.89 -4.36 -1.43
N ARG A 434 11.88 -3.04 -1.15
CA ARG A 434 12.48 -2.03 -2.04
C ARG A 434 13.97 -1.88 -1.77
N SER A 435 14.36 -1.99 -0.50
CA SER A 435 15.74 -2.09 -0.02
C SER A 435 15.92 -3.33 0.85
N LEU A 436 17.10 -3.96 0.81
CA LEU A 436 17.40 -5.11 1.69
C LEU A 436 17.30 -4.77 3.19
N THR A 437 17.44 -3.49 3.53
CA THR A 437 17.34 -2.95 4.89
C THR A 437 15.91 -2.71 5.35
N ASP A 438 14.91 -2.79 4.47
CA ASP A 438 13.51 -2.59 4.85
C ASP A 438 13.10 -3.68 5.85
N GLU A 439 12.48 -3.29 6.97
CA GLU A 439 11.97 -4.23 7.97
C GLU A 439 10.76 -5.01 7.43
N HIS A 440 9.82 -4.29 6.81
CA HIS A 440 8.61 -4.85 6.22
C HIS A 440 8.63 -4.76 4.68
N PRO A 441 8.09 -5.76 3.97
CA PRO A 441 7.99 -5.69 2.52
C PRO A 441 6.98 -4.63 2.09
N THR A 442 7.22 -4.00 0.94
CA THR A 442 6.17 -3.28 0.21
C THR A 442 5.24 -4.30 -0.42
N VAL A 443 3.93 -4.07 -0.27
CA VAL A 443 2.90 -4.95 -0.82
C VAL A 443 1.98 -4.14 -1.73
N ALA A 444 1.60 -4.71 -2.87
CA ALA A 444 0.68 -4.08 -3.82
C ALA A 444 -0.29 -5.11 -4.40
N VAL A 445 -1.54 -4.68 -4.60
CA VAL A 445 -2.52 -5.41 -5.41
C VAL A 445 -2.42 -4.94 -6.84
N VAL A 446 -2.30 -5.88 -7.77
CA VAL A 446 -2.30 -5.64 -9.21
C VAL A 446 -3.29 -6.59 -9.88
N PHE A 447 -3.79 -6.24 -11.05
CA PHE A 447 -4.78 -7.06 -11.77
C PHE A 447 -4.19 -7.61 -13.06
N VAL A 448 -4.53 -8.85 -13.40
CA VAL A 448 -4.08 -9.49 -14.64
C VAL A 448 -4.78 -8.86 -15.85
N ALA A 449 -4.02 -8.46 -16.86
CA ALA A 449 -4.54 -8.06 -18.17
C ALA A 449 -4.50 -9.23 -19.16
N ALA A 450 -3.37 -9.92 -19.23
CA ALA A 450 -3.16 -11.06 -20.12
C ALA A 450 -2.06 -11.98 -19.57
N VAL A 451 -1.99 -13.21 -20.08
CA VAL A 451 -1.03 -14.22 -19.65
C VAL A 451 -0.45 -14.90 -20.88
N HIS A 452 0.88 -14.94 -20.97
CA HIS A 452 1.62 -15.50 -22.09
C HIS A 452 2.58 -16.58 -21.58
N PRO A 453 2.16 -17.86 -21.57
CA PRO A 453 3.04 -18.96 -21.17
C PRO A 453 4.13 -19.19 -22.22
N ALA A 454 5.36 -19.42 -21.76
CA ALA A 454 6.50 -19.86 -22.55
C ALA A 454 6.93 -21.27 -22.09
N ALA A 455 8.06 -21.78 -22.59
CA ALA A 455 8.50 -23.14 -22.30
C ALA A 455 8.85 -23.38 -20.82
N ASP A 456 9.50 -22.41 -20.16
CA ASP A 456 10.05 -22.52 -18.80
C ASP A 456 9.60 -21.39 -17.86
N PHE A 457 8.87 -20.40 -18.37
CA PHE A 457 8.37 -19.25 -17.61
C PHE A 457 7.03 -18.77 -18.17
N THR A 458 6.38 -17.85 -17.48
CA THR A 458 5.14 -17.21 -17.94
C THR A 458 5.26 -15.72 -17.80
N THR A 459 4.92 -14.96 -18.85
CA THR A 459 4.81 -13.51 -18.75
C THR A 459 3.37 -13.14 -18.41
N ILE A 460 3.18 -12.52 -17.24
CA ILE A 460 1.90 -11.94 -16.84
C ILE A 460 1.94 -10.45 -17.20
N VAL A 461 0.97 -10.01 -18.02
CA VAL A 461 0.76 -8.59 -18.32
C VAL A 461 -0.23 -8.05 -17.29
N LEU A 462 0.15 -6.96 -16.62
CA LEU A 462 -0.66 -6.29 -15.59
C LEU A 462 -1.54 -5.20 -16.23
N GLN A 463 -2.74 -5.00 -15.67
CA GLN A 463 -3.64 -3.89 -16.03
C GLN A 463 -3.05 -2.54 -15.61
N ASP A 464 -3.59 -1.47 -16.19
CA ASP A 464 -3.22 -0.08 -15.92
C ASP A 464 -1.70 0.13 -15.96
N LYS A 465 -1.12 0.72 -14.91
CA LYS A 465 0.32 0.97 -14.77
C LYS A 465 1.06 -0.16 -14.04
N GLY A 466 0.39 -1.25 -13.66
CA GLY A 466 0.99 -2.37 -12.93
C GLY A 466 1.82 -1.90 -11.72
N LEU A 467 3.12 -2.20 -11.75
CA LEU A 467 4.09 -1.81 -10.72
C LEU A 467 4.96 -0.60 -11.13
N ASP A 468 4.52 0.28 -12.03
CA ASP A 468 5.36 1.40 -12.54
C ASP A 468 5.92 2.33 -11.42
N THR A 469 5.21 2.46 -10.30
CA THR A 469 5.64 3.30 -9.15
C THR A 469 6.40 2.54 -8.06
N ILE A 470 6.62 1.24 -8.28
CA ILE A 470 7.21 0.31 -7.30
C ILE A 470 8.35 -0.46 -7.95
N SER A 471 9.50 -0.47 -7.29
CA SER A 471 10.67 -1.24 -7.71
C SER A 471 11.04 -2.21 -6.58
N LEU A 472 10.84 -3.50 -6.81
CA LEU A 472 11.04 -4.55 -5.81
C LEU A 472 12.28 -5.38 -6.10
N ILE A 473 13.01 -5.75 -5.06
CA ILE A 473 14.15 -6.64 -5.16
C ILE A 473 13.64 -8.04 -5.50
N ARG A 474 14.01 -8.52 -6.69
CA ARG A 474 13.52 -9.77 -7.29
C ARG A 474 13.64 -10.99 -6.36
N SER A 475 14.79 -11.16 -5.70
CA SER A 475 15.03 -12.29 -4.80
C SER A 475 14.15 -12.29 -3.54
N THR A 476 13.63 -11.12 -3.15
CA THR A 476 12.71 -10.96 -2.01
C THR A 476 11.23 -10.99 -2.44
N THR A 477 10.97 -10.96 -3.75
CA THR A 477 9.62 -10.76 -4.28
C THR A 477 8.86 -12.08 -4.38
N VAL A 478 7.61 -12.05 -3.94
CA VAL A 478 6.66 -13.16 -3.93
C VAL A 478 5.33 -12.68 -4.50
N ILE A 479 4.65 -13.56 -5.24
CA ILE A 479 3.40 -13.25 -5.92
C ILE A 479 2.35 -14.25 -5.47
N TYR A 480 1.30 -13.76 -4.83
CA TYR A 480 0.12 -14.52 -4.47
C TYR A 480 -0.90 -14.44 -5.61
N ALA A 481 -1.31 -15.61 -6.12
CA ALA A 481 -2.30 -15.71 -7.20
C ALA A 481 -3.64 -16.33 -6.73
N ASN A 482 -3.64 -17.05 -5.60
CA ASN A 482 -4.85 -17.52 -4.92
C ASN A 482 -5.49 -16.40 -4.09
N VAL A 483 -5.91 -15.32 -4.76
CA VAL A 483 -6.34 -14.07 -4.12
C VAL A 483 -7.82 -13.82 -4.39
N VAL A 484 -8.56 -13.48 -3.33
CA VAL A 484 -9.97 -13.09 -3.41
C VAL A 484 -10.24 -11.93 -2.45
N ALA A 485 -11.11 -11.00 -2.85
CA ALA A 485 -11.51 -9.90 -1.99
C ALA A 485 -12.36 -10.39 -0.81
N ALA A 486 -12.25 -9.70 0.32
CA ALA A 486 -13.02 -9.97 1.52
C ALA A 486 -13.40 -8.66 2.22
N THR A 487 -14.54 -8.66 2.90
CA THR A 487 -14.99 -7.52 3.70
C THR A 487 -15.31 -7.95 5.12
N HIS A 488 -15.23 -7.01 6.05
CA HIS A 488 -15.57 -7.22 7.46
C HIS A 488 -17.08 -7.44 7.65
N GLY A 489 -17.43 -8.28 8.63
CA GLY A 489 -18.80 -8.58 9.04
C GLY A 489 -19.19 -10.03 8.76
N GLU A 490 -20.18 -10.52 9.50
CA GLU A 490 -20.64 -11.91 9.49
C GLU A 490 -22.07 -12.02 8.98
N THR A 491 -22.33 -12.93 8.04
CA THR A 491 -23.66 -13.15 7.45
C THR A 491 -24.58 -13.89 8.41
N THR A 492 -25.81 -13.41 8.53
CA THR A 492 -26.91 -14.09 9.22
C THR A 492 -28.18 -14.05 8.38
N ALA A 493 -28.98 -15.12 8.44
CA ALA A 493 -30.26 -15.22 7.77
C ALA A 493 -31.31 -15.75 8.75
N ALA A 494 -32.34 -14.97 9.03
CA ALA A 494 -33.40 -15.37 9.97
C ALA A 494 -34.72 -14.64 9.70
N PRO A 495 -35.87 -15.24 10.08
CA PRO A 495 -37.13 -14.52 10.15
C PRO A 495 -37.05 -13.35 11.14
N ILE A 496 -37.50 -12.17 10.70
CA ILE A 496 -37.56 -10.94 11.52
C ILE A 496 -38.97 -10.62 12.01
N GLY A 497 -39.99 -11.28 11.46
CA GLY A 497 -41.36 -11.14 11.94
C GLY A 497 -42.42 -11.73 11.02
N SER A 498 -43.67 -11.46 11.39
CA SER A 498 -44.89 -11.91 10.71
C SER A 498 -45.64 -10.69 10.19
N GLY A 499 -45.95 -10.67 8.90
CA GLY A 499 -46.74 -9.60 8.29
C GLY A 499 -48.22 -9.71 8.62
N ASP A 500 -48.90 -8.56 8.67
CA ASP A 500 -50.36 -8.45 8.81
C ASP A 500 -50.93 -7.43 7.80
N GLY A 501 -51.55 -7.90 6.71
CA GLY A 501 -52.04 -7.02 5.65
C GLY A 501 -53.13 -6.02 6.06
N SER A 502 -53.70 -6.16 7.26
CA SER A 502 -54.63 -5.16 7.80
C SER A 502 -53.95 -3.91 8.35
N ARG A 503 -52.63 -3.97 8.63
CA ARG A 503 -51.88 -2.89 9.28
C ARG A 503 -50.96 -2.15 8.31
N SER A 504 -51.00 -0.83 8.34
CA SER A 504 -50.04 0.05 7.64
C SER A 504 -48.76 0.26 8.45
N HIS A 505 -47.69 0.71 7.77
CA HIS A 505 -46.41 1.12 8.37
C HIS A 505 -45.83 0.12 9.37
N GLN A 506 -45.95 -1.17 9.04
CA GLN A 506 -45.38 -2.20 9.89
C GLN A 506 -43.85 -2.09 9.88
N GLN A 507 -43.26 -2.34 11.05
CA GLN A 507 -41.84 -2.18 11.27
C GLN A 507 -41.26 -3.36 12.04
N PHE A 508 -40.08 -3.80 11.65
CA PHE A 508 -39.41 -4.97 12.22
C PHE A 508 -37.94 -4.67 12.47
N ARG A 509 -37.45 -4.97 13.67
CA ARG A 509 -36.05 -4.77 14.05
C ARG A 509 -35.21 -5.95 13.62
N LEU A 510 -34.00 -5.68 13.15
CA LEU A 510 -33.00 -6.72 12.95
C LEU A 510 -32.53 -7.27 14.30
N LYS A 511 -32.26 -8.57 14.37
CA LYS A 511 -31.89 -9.28 15.61
C LYS A 511 -30.42 -9.08 15.99
N LYS A 512 -29.56 -8.78 15.02
CA LYS A 512 -28.14 -8.47 15.19
C LYS A 512 -27.88 -7.05 14.72
N SER A 513 -27.03 -6.36 15.46
CA SER A 513 -26.55 -5.01 15.17
C SER A 513 -25.03 -4.97 15.39
N PRO A 514 -24.35 -3.98 14.83
CA PRO A 514 -24.81 -3.06 13.78
C PRO A 514 -24.98 -3.75 12.41
N LEU A 515 -25.88 -3.25 11.55
CA LEU A 515 -26.03 -3.70 10.16
C LEU A 515 -24.79 -3.33 9.35
N THR A 516 -24.25 -4.27 8.59
CA THR A 516 -23.08 -4.04 7.74
C THR A 516 -23.44 -3.30 6.46
N TYR A 517 -22.71 -2.21 6.21
CA TYR A 517 -22.62 -1.53 4.93
C TYR A 517 -21.22 -1.70 4.35
N VAL A 518 -21.14 -1.89 3.03
CA VAL A 518 -19.87 -2.01 2.30
C VAL A 518 -19.65 -0.80 1.43
N SER A 519 -18.39 -0.50 1.11
CA SER A 519 -18.06 0.57 0.17
C SER A 519 -18.69 0.30 -1.20
N ALA A 520 -19.30 1.32 -1.80
CA ALA A 520 -20.00 1.22 -3.08
C ALA A 520 -19.84 2.50 -3.91
N THR A 521 -20.18 2.43 -5.20
CA THR A 521 -20.14 3.56 -6.14
C THR A 521 -21.40 4.44 -6.07
N THR A 522 -22.12 4.42 -4.95
CA THR A 522 -23.31 5.24 -4.72
C THR A 522 -22.91 6.66 -4.29
N PRO A 523 -23.80 7.67 -4.37
CA PRO A 523 -23.49 9.02 -3.88
C PRO A 523 -23.08 9.06 -2.41
N THR A 524 -23.62 8.17 -1.57
CA THR A 524 -23.25 8.04 -0.15
C THR A 524 -21.98 7.22 0.09
N GLY A 525 -21.46 6.55 -0.94
CA GLY A 525 -20.31 5.65 -0.85
C GLY A 525 -20.58 4.32 -0.17
N THR A 526 -21.85 3.98 0.09
CA THR A 526 -22.25 2.77 0.81
C THR A 526 -23.33 1.96 0.09
N ALA A 527 -23.30 0.66 0.31
CA ALA A 527 -24.39 -0.25 -0.01
C ALA A 527 -24.72 -1.13 1.20
N SER A 528 -26.01 -1.26 1.48
CA SER A 528 -26.55 -2.16 2.50
C SER A 528 -26.32 -3.62 2.09
N THR A 529 -25.93 -4.46 3.05
CA THR A 529 -25.88 -5.93 2.84
C THR A 529 -27.23 -6.60 3.07
N LEU A 530 -28.26 -5.83 3.48
CA LEU A 530 -29.58 -6.34 3.79
C LEU A 530 -30.33 -6.72 2.52
N THR A 531 -30.88 -7.94 2.53
CA THR A 531 -31.92 -8.37 1.61
C THR A 531 -33.11 -8.86 2.42
N VAL A 532 -34.31 -8.40 2.04
CA VAL A 532 -35.55 -8.80 2.71
C VAL A 532 -36.42 -9.57 1.72
N ARG A 533 -36.85 -10.77 2.13
CA ARG A 533 -37.81 -11.57 1.39
C ARG A 533 -39.09 -11.73 2.19
N VAL A 534 -40.23 -11.43 1.56
CA VAL A 534 -41.56 -11.67 2.13
C VAL A 534 -42.26 -12.78 1.34
N ASN A 535 -42.68 -13.85 2.02
CA ASN A 535 -43.18 -15.07 1.36
C ASN A 535 -42.19 -15.61 0.28
N GLY A 536 -40.89 -15.43 0.49
CA GLY A 536 -39.85 -15.80 -0.47
C GLY A 536 -39.65 -14.83 -1.64
N VAL A 537 -40.46 -13.77 -1.78
CA VAL A 537 -40.31 -12.73 -2.82
C VAL A 537 -39.35 -11.65 -2.32
N LEU A 538 -38.36 -11.27 -3.13
CA LEU A 538 -37.41 -10.20 -2.81
C LEU A 538 -38.08 -8.83 -2.90
N TRP A 539 -37.98 -8.05 -1.83
CA TRP A 539 -38.43 -6.66 -1.79
C TRP A 539 -37.24 -5.72 -2.00
N THR A 540 -37.50 -4.50 -2.47
CA THR A 540 -36.47 -3.51 -2.83
C THR A 540 -36.26 -2.51 -1.70
N GLU A 541 -35.00 -2.27 -1.31
CA GLU A 541 -34.66 -1.18 -0.39
C GLU A 541 -34.70 0.16 -1.13
N VAL A 542 -35.45 1.13 -0.60
CA VAL A 542 -35.53 2.50 -1.12
C VAL A 542 -35.17 3.52 -0.03
N PRO A 543 -34.66 4.72 -0.38
CA PRO A 543 -34.34 5.76 0.62
C PRO A 543 -35.57 6.31 1.34
N SER A 544 -36.70 6.35 0.62
CA SER A 544 -37.99 6.85 1.08
C SER A 544 -39.13 6.16 0.35
N LEU A 545 -40.22 5.87 1.07
CA LEU A 545 -41.46 5.35 0.48
C LEU A 545 -42.31 6.44 -0.16
N TYR A 546 -41.98 7.73 0.03
CA TYR A 546 -42.83 8.84 -0.41
C TYR A 546 -43.16 8.84 -1.91
N LEU A 547 -42.25 8.33 -2.75
CA LEU A 547 -42.46 8.21 -4.20
C LEU A 547 -42.80 6.78 -4.63
N ALA A 548 -42.97 5.85 -3.70
CA ALA A 548 -43.23 4.45 -4.01
C ALA A 548 -44.70 4.24 -4.37
N ASP A 549 -44.96 3.46 -5.41
CA ASP A 549 -46.34 3.17 -5.85
C ASP A 549 -47.09 2.31 -4.80
N PRO A 550 -48.44 2.37 -4.74
CA PRO A 550 -49.26 1.65 -3.74
C PRO A 550 -49.04 0.13 -3.67
N ASP A 551 -48.63 -0.49 -4.77
CA ASP A 551 -48.36 -1.92 -4.93
C ASP A 551 -46.87 -2.25 -5.03
N GLU A 552 -46.00 -1.25 -4.92
CA GLU A 552 -44.55 -1.41 -5.00
C GLU A 552 -44.02 -2.15 -3.76
N GLN A 553 -43.35 -3.28 -3.98
CA GLN A 553 -42.79 -4.12 -2.92
C GLN A 553 -41.46 -3.56 -2.41
N SER A 554 -41.55 -2.41 -1.76
CA SER A 554 -40.40 -1.64 -1.29
C SER A 554 -40.40 -1.48 0.23
N TYR A 555 -39.21 -1.38 0.80
CA TYR A 555 -39.00 -1.13 2.23
C TYR A 555 -37.93 -0.06 2.43
N VAL A 556 -37.96 0.54 3.61
CA VAL A 556 -36.98 1.53 4.05
C VAL A 556 -36.26 1.02 5.28
N VAL A 557 -34.96 1.24 5.35
CA VAL A 557 -34.18 0.99 6.57
C VAL A 557 -34.00 2.30 7.33
N ARG A 558 -34.18 2.23 8.66
CA ARG A 558 -33.89 3.32 9.59
C ARG A 558 -33.00 2.79 10.70
N ILE A 559 -31.90 3.49 10.94
CA ILE A 559 -30.98 3.15 12.02
C ILE A 559 -31.27 4.08 13.19
N ASP A 560 -31.43 3.51 14.38
CA ASP A 560 -31.59 4.29 15.60
C ASP A 560 -30.23 4.66 16.22
N ASP A 561 -30.28 5.45 17.28
CA ASP A 561 -29.09 5.90 17.99
C ASP A 561 -28.19 4.75 18.47
N ASN A 562 -28.81 3.63 18.85
CA ASN A 562 -28.10 2.45 19.36
C ASN A 562 -27.56 1.55 18.24
N GLY A 563 -27.59 2.00 16.97
CA GLY A 563 -27.14 1.23 15.81
C GLY A 563 -28.08 0.09 15.41
N THR A 564 -29.30 0.05 15.95
CA THR A 564 -30.29 -0.97 15.61
C THR A 564 -31.01 -0.58 14.33
N ALA A 565 -30.89 -1.43 13.32
CA ALA A 565 -31.62 -1.26 12.07
C ALA A 565 -33.08 -1.74 12.21
N THR A 566 -34.00 -0.90 11.77
CA THR A 566 -35.43 -1.19 11.67
C THR A 566 -35.85 -1.12 10.21
N VAL A 567 -36.53 -2.16 9.73
CA VAL A 567 -37.13 -2.23 8.39
C VAL A 567 -38.57 -1.73 8.49
N LEU A 568 -38.93 -0.74 7.68
CA LEU A 568 -40.26 -0.14 7.60
C LEU A 568 -40.90 -0.44 6.23
N PHE A 569 -42.17 -0.83 6.25
CA PHE A 569 -42.94 -1.17 5.07
C PHE A 569 -44.04 -0.13 4.77
N GLY A 570 -44.60 -0.21 3.56
CA GLY A 570 -45.63 0.69 3.06
C GLY A 570 -46.97 0.66 3.80
N ASP A 571 -47.80 1.65 3.50
CA ASP A 571 -49.17 1.81 4.00
C ASP A 571 -50.25 1.45 2.96
N GLY A 572 -49.86 1.00 1.77
CA GLY A 572 -50.74 0.74 0.63
C GLY A 572 -51.13 1.99 -0.15
N VAL A 573 -50.50 3.13 0.12
CA VAL A 573 -50.54 4.35 -0.71
C VAL A 573 -49.12 4.68 -1.16
N HIS A 574 -48.17 4.65 -0.23
CA HIS A 574 -46.74 4.86 -0.41
C HIS A 574 -46.03 3.51 -0.15
N GLY A 575 -45.97 2.68 -1.18
CA GLY A 575 -45.49 1.30 -1.09
C GLY A 575 -46.54 0.29 -0.62
N ALA A 576 -46.33 -0.97 -1.00
CA ALA A 576 -47.21 -2.09 -0.68
C ALA A 576 -47.29 -2.40 0.81
N ARG A 577 -48.49 -2.82 1.25
CA ARG A 577 -48.67 -3.46 2.56
C ARG A 577 -48.11 -4.88 2.53
N LEU A 578 -47.65 -5.33 3.69
CA LEU A 578 -47.22 -6.71 3.85
C LEU A 578 -48.38 -7.70 3.69
N PRO A 579 -48.21 -8.81 2.98
CA PRO A 579 -49.16 -9.92 3.05
C PRO A 579 -49.15 -10.57 4.44
N THR A 580 -50.33 -10.99 4.91
CA THR A 580 -50.46 -11.72 6.16
C THR A 580 -49.77 -13.08 6.09
N GLY A 581 -48.92 -13.40 7.06
CA GLY A 581 -48.23 -14.68 7.15
C GLY A 581 -47.50 -14.86 8.48
N GLN A 582 -47.08 -16.09 8.79
CA GLN A 582 -46.29 -16.40 9.99
C GLN A 582 -44.81 -16.49 9.62
N GLU A 583 -43.98 -15.74 10.34
CA GLU A 583 -42.51 -15.68 10.14
C GLU A 583 -42.11 -15.50 8.66
N ASN A 584 -42.99 -14.84 7.90
CA ASN A 584 -42.89 -14.80 6.46
C ASN A 584 -41.94 -13.71 5.96
N ILE A 585 -41.41 -12.88 6.86
CA ILE A 585 -40.45 -11.82 6.57
C ILE A 585 -39.07 -12.33 7.00
N VAL A 586 -38.24 -12.67 6.02
CA VAL A 586 -36.88 -13.17 6.23
C VAL A 586 -35.88 -12.11 5.80
N ALA A 587 -34.96 -11.77 6.69
CA ALA A 587 -33.84 -10.89 6.38
C ALA A 587 -32.54 -11.71 6.31
N THR A 588 -31.78 -11.50 5.24
CA THR A 588 -30.38 -11.94 5.15
C THR A 588 -29.51 -10.69 5.10
N TYR A 589 -28.58 -10.56 6.04
CA TYR A 589 -27.73 -9.39 6.19
C TYR A 589 -26.45 -9.75 6.91
N ARG A 590 -25.48 -8.83 6.88
CA ARG A 590 -24.25 -8.96 7.64
C ARG A 590 -24.28 -8.05 8.86
N PHE A 591 -23.59 -8.45 9.93
CA PHE A 591 -23.37 -7.61 11.11
C PHE A 591 -21.89 -7.46 11.43
N GLY A 592 -21.50 -6.26 11.86
CA GLY A 592 -20.10 -5.85 12.05
C GLY A 592 -19.66 -4.79 11.03
N ILE A 593 -19.14 -3.67 11.53
CA ILE A 593 -18.68 -2.49 10.78
C ILE A 593 -17.58 -1.79 11.59
N GLY A 594 -17.11 -0.64 11.09
CA GLY A 594 -16.32 0.28 11.89
C GLY A 594 -14.82 0.03 11.80
N LEU A 595 -14.08 0.97 12.37
CA LEU A 595 -12.61 0.97 12.41
C LEU A 595 -12.04 -0.24 13.15
N ALA A 596 -12.84 -0.87 14.02
CA ALA A 596 -12.47 -2.16 14.63
C ALA A 596 -12.14 -3.25 13.59
N GLY A 597 -12.70 -3.15 12.38
CA GLY A 597 -12.39 -4.05 11.27
C GLY A 597 -11.05 -3.77 10.57
N GLU A 598 -10.37 -2.65 10.81
CA GLU A 598 -9.06 -2.34 10.21
C GLU A 598 -7.95 -3.11 10.91
N VAL A 599 -7.83 -4.38 10.55
CA VAL A 599 -6.83 -5.31 11.09
C VAL A 599 -5.53 -5.24 10.31
N ASP A 600 -4.40 -5.38 11.01
CA ASP A 600 -3.06 -5.32 10.45
C ASP A 600 -2.81 -6.41 9.37
N ALA A 601 -1.80 -6.17 8.54
CA ALA A 601 -1.32 -7.16 7.58
C ALA A 601 -0.91 -8.45 8.31
N GLY A 602 -1.40 -9.59 7.83
CA GLY A 602 -1.14 -10.92 8.40
C GLY A 602 -1.98 -11.29 9.63
N ALA A 603 -2.93 -10.45 10.05
CA ALA A 603 -3.79 -10.74 11.20
C ALA A 603 -4.88 -11.79 10.91
N LEU A 604 -5.39 -11.86 9.67
CA LEU A 604 -6.48 -12.76 9.25
C LEU A 604 -5.95 -14.14 8.87
N THR A 605 -5.86 -15.04 9.84
CA THR A 605 -5.22 -16.36 9.67
C THR A 605 -6.11 -17.54 10.04
N LEU A 606 -7.20 -17.33 10.77
CA LEU A 606 -8.07 -18.41 11.27
C LEU A 606 -9.27 -18.64 10.35
N LEU A 607 -9.34 -19.80 9.70
CA LEU A 607 -10.54 -20.22 8.96
C LEU A 607 -11.60 -20.75 9.94
N LYS A 608 -12.76 -20.08 10.06
CA LYS A 608 -13.88 -20.57 10.88
C LYS A 608 -14.42 -21.90 10.34
N THR A 609 -14.61 -21.96 9.02
CA THR A 609 -14.91 -23.19 8.28
C THR A 609 -13.86 -23.35 7.20
N ARG A 610 -13.09 -24.44 7.25
CA ARG A 610 -11.98 -24.70 6.33
C ARG A 610 -12.49 -25.40 5.05
N PRO A 611 -12.39 -24.77 3.86
CA PRO A 611 -12.70 -25.46 2.62
C PRO A 611 -11.73 -26.65 2.38
N PRO A 612 -12.18 -27.76 1.77
CA PRO A 612 -11.34 -28.94 1.54
C PRO A 612 -10.05 -28.63 0.76
N GLY A 613 -8.90 -29.12 1.22
CA GLY A 613 -7.62 -28.91 0.55
C GLY A 613 -6.95 -27.56 0.81
N VAL A 614 -7.58 -26.63 1.53
CA VAL A 614 -6.96 -25.38 1.98
C VAL A 614 -6.09 -25.64 3.21
N ARG A 615 -4.81 -25.23 3.14
CA ARG A 615 -3.84 -25.32 4.25
C ARG A 615 -3.93 -24.10 5.18
N SER A 616 -3.91 -22.91 4.59
CA SER A 616 -3.85 -21.64 5.34
C SER A 616 -4.44 -20.48 4.54
N VAL A 617 -4.73 -19.39 5.23
CA VAL A 617 -5.13 -18.09 4.68
C VAL A 617 -4.35 -16.99 5.38
N THR A 618 -4.09 -15.88 4.69
CA THR A 618 -3.50 -14.67 5.24
C THR A 618 -4.00 -13.45 4.47
N ASN A 619 -3.96 -12.26 5.07
CA ASN A 619 -4.12 -10.98 4.39
C ASN A 619 -2.74 -10.30 4.28
N PRO A 620 -2.02 -10.38 3.14
CA PRO A 620 -0.71 -9.73 3.03
C PRO A 620 -0.75 -8.20 3.17
N LEU A 621 -1.93 -7.59 3.04
CA LEU A 621 -2.20 -6.17 3.24
C LEU A 621 -3.12 -6.00 4.46
N ALA A 622 -2.98 -4.88 5.16
CA ALA A 622 -3.94 -4.49 6.19
C ALA A 622 -5.34 -4.35 5.58
N ALA A 623 -6.37 -4.50 6.41
CA ALA A 623 -7.72 -4.15 6.02
C ALA A 623 -7.94 -2.65 6.19
N THR A 624 -8.54 -2.01 5.19
CA THR A 624 -8.71 -0.54 5.15
C THR A 624 -10.09 -0.16 4.62
N GLY A 625 -10.39 1.14 4.72
CA GLY A 625 -11.60 1.73 4.16
C GLY A 625 -12.83 1.54 5.05
N ALA A 626 -12.62 1.23 6.33
CA ALA A 626 -13.69 1.18 7.30
C ALA A 626 -14.04 2.60 7.79
N GLU A 627 -15.23 2.76 8.34
CA GLU A 627 -15.66 4.00 8.99
C GLU A 627 -16.60 3.63 10.13
N ASP A 628 -16.45 4.26 11.29
CA ASP A 628 -17.40 4.12 12.38
C ASP A 628 -18.72 4.86 12.06
N PRO A 629 -19.84 4.49 12.68
CA PRO A 629 -21.07 5.26 12.57
C PRO A 629 -20.84 6.74 12.89
N GLU A 630 -21.46 7.61 12.09
CA GLU A 630 -21.21 9.05 12.17
C GLU A 630 -21.50 9.60 13.57
N THR A 631 -20.58 10.43 14.09
CA THR A 631 -20.73 11.10 15.38
C THR A 631 -21.71 12.27 15.30
N LEU A 632 -22.13 12.80 16.44
CA LEU A 632 -22.99 13.99 16.46
C LEU A 632 -22.36 15.19 15.80
N ASP A 633 -21.11 15.48 16.15
CA ASP A 633 -20.39 16.62 15.59
C ASP A 633 -20.16 16.46 14.09
N GLY A 634 -19.90 15.23 13.63
CA GLY A 634 -19.84 14.89 12.20
C GLY A 634 -21.17 15.19 11.50
N ALA A 635 -22.28 14.67 12.03
CA ALA A 635 -23.61 14.88 11.46
C ALA A 635 -23.99 16.36 11.38
N ARG A 636 -23.59 17.19 12.37
CA ARG A 636 -23.82 18.64 12.35
C ARG A 636 -23.09 19.34 11.20
N GLN A 637 -21.92 18.83 10.81
CA GLN A 637 -21.10 19.39 9.74
C GLN A 637 -21.52 18.87 8.35
N ASN A 638 -21.85 17.57 8.26
CA ASN A 638 -22.11 16.89 7.00
C ASN A 638 -23.55 17.03 6.52
N ALA A 639 -24.55 16.97 7.41
CA ALA A 639 -25.95 17.01 7.00
C ALA A 639 -26.31 18.25 6.15
N PRO A 640 -25.84 19.48 6.48
CA PRO A 640 -26.10 20.66 5.66
C PRO A 640 -25.47 20.59 4.26
N GLN A 641 -24.35 19.88 4.08
CA GLN A 641 -23.62 19.81 2.81
C GLN A 641 -24.47 19.15 1.71
N THR A 642 -25.29 18.16 2.06
CA THR A 642 -26.15 17.47 1.08
C THR A 642 -27.21 18.37 0.44
N VAL A 643 -27.71 19.37 1.18
CA VAL A 643 -28.65 20.37 0.66
C VAL A 643 -27.95 21.41 -0.21
N LEU A 644 -26.65 21.64 0.02
CA LEU A 644 -25.86 22.58 -0.80
C LEU A 644 -25.51 22.01 -2.17
N THR A 645 -25.29 20.70 -2.27
CA THR A 645 -24.87 20.04 -3.52
C THR A 645 -26.05 19.53 -4.37
N LEU A 646 -27.21 19.22 -3.77
CA LEU A 646 -28.39 18.67 -4.47
C LEU A 646 -28.03 17.49 -5.40
N ASP A 647 -27.14 16.61 -4.93
CA ASP A 647 -26.64 15.43 -5.65
C ASP A 647 -25.88 15.74 -6.96
N ARG A 648 -25.28 16.93 -7.10
CA ARG A 648 -24.47 17.32 -8.26
C ARG A 648 -23.16 17.99 -7.84
N ILE A 649 -22.15 17.86 -8.70
CA ILE A 649 -20.85 18.51 -8.53
C ILE A 649 -20.68 19.59 -9.60
N VAL A 650 -20.74 20.86 -9.19
CA VAL A 650 -20.62 22.02 -10.08
C VAL A 650 -19.42 22.89 -9.70
N SER A 651 -19.27 23.21 -8.42
CA SER A 651 -18.22 24.07 -7.88
C SER A 651 -17.05 23.27 -7.27
N LEU A 652 -15.92 23.95 -7.03
CA LEU A 652 -14.79 23.35 -6.31
C LEU A 652 -15.18 22.95 -4.87
N GLN A 653 -16.09 23.70 -4.24
CA GLN A 653 -16.60 23.38 -2.92
C GLN A 653 -17.47 22.11 -2.98
N ASP A 654 -18.29 21.95 -4.02
CA ASP A 654 -19.16 20.77 -4.18
C ASP A 654 -18.33 19.49 -4.30
N VAL A 655 -17.16 19.54 -4.96
CA VAL A 655 -16.22 18.41 -5.01
C VAL A 655 -15.75 18.03 -3.61
N THR A 656 -15.41 19.04 -2.80
CA THR A 656 -14.93 18.84 -1.43
C THR A 656 -16.04 18.29 -0.54
N ASP A 657 -17.23 18.88 -0.60
CA ASP A 657 -18.40 18.52 0.20
C ASP A 657 -18.91 17.12 -0.18
N PHE A 658 -18.99 16.80 -1.47
CA PHE A 658 -19.35 15.46 -1.94
C PHE A 658 -18.37 14.40 -1.42
N ALA A 659 -17.06 14.68 -1.49
CA ALA A 659 -16.04 13.76 -1.02
C ALA A 659 -16.07 13.60 0.51
N ASN A 660 -16.31 14.67 1.28
CA ASN A 660 -16.47 14.59 2.74
C ASN A 660 -17.75 13.84 3.15
N ALA A 661 -18.82 13.94 2.35
CA ALA A 661 -20.06 13.18 2.56
C ALA A 661 -19.93 11.70 2.14
N PHE A 662 -18.92 11.33 1.34
CA PHE A 662 -18.68 9.96 0.92
C PHE A 662 -18.19 9.09 2.09
N ALA A 663 -18.72 7.88 2.22
CA ALA A 663 -18.33 7.01 3.32
C ALA A 663 -16.94 6.36 3.13
N GLY A 664 -16.20 6.21 4.22
CA GLY A 664 -14.79 5.84 4.24
C GLY A 664 -13.83 7.03 4.08
N ILE A 665 -14.32 8.22 3.75
CA ILE A 665 -13.52 9.46 3.68
C ILE A 665 -13.60 10.21 5.00
N GLY A 666 -12.44 10.49 5.60
CA GLY A 666 -12.34 11.29 6.81
C GLY A 666 -12.18 12.77 6.52
N LYS A 667 -11.35 13.10 5.51
CA LYS A 667 -11.12 14.49 5.05
C LYS A 667 -10.87 14.52 3.56
N ALA A 668 -11.39 15.56 2.91
CA ALA A 668 -11.13 15.87 1.52
C ALA A 668 -10.87 17.37 1.32
N GLN A 669 -10.03 17.70 0.35
CA GLN A 669 -9.82 19.09 -0.08
C GLN A 669 -9.56 19.13 -1.59
N ALA A 670 -10.39 19.88 -2.31
CA ALA A 670 -10.20 20.12 -3.73
C ALA A 670 -9.41 21.42 -3.98
N ALA A 671 -8.50 21.39 -4.95
CA ALA A 671 -7.77 22.55 -5.43
C ALA A 671 -7.71 22.53 -6.97
N ALA A 672 -7.79 23.70 -7.60
CA ALA A 672 -7.79 23.80 -9.06
C ALA A 672 -6.44 24.31 -9.59
N PHE A 673 -5.90 23.64 -10.60
CA PHE A 673 -4.63 23.95 -11.25
C PHE A 673 -4.81 24.14 -12.76
N ARG A 674 -3.94 24.94 -13.39
CA ARG A 674 -3.93 25.10 -14.83
C ARG A 674 -2.98 24.09 -15.48
N HIS A 675 -3.46 23.40 -16.50
CA HIS A 675 -2.68 22.53 -17.37
C HIS A 675 -2.90 22.94 -18.82
N GLY A 676 -2.05 23.84 -19.33
CA GLY A 676 -2.26 24.49 -20.63
C GLY A 676 -3.49 25.38 -20.61
N GLU A 677 -4.44 25.14 -21.51
CA GLU A 677 -5.73 25.85 -21.60
C GLU A 677 -6.83 25.22 -20.73
N GLN A 678 -6.56 24.06 -20.12
CA GLN A 678 -7.53 23.32 -19.30
C GLN A 678 -7.31 23.54 -17.80
N MET A 679 -8.39 23.46 -17.03
CA MET A 679 -8.35 23.39 -15.58
C MET A 679 -8.42 21.93 -15.14
N ILE A 680 -7.51 21.52 -14.25
CA ILE A 680 -7.53 20.22 -13.57
C ILE A 680 -7.86 20.48 -12.11
N ILE A 681 -8.88 19.80 -11.60
CA ILE A 681 -9.22 19.79 -10.18
C ILE A 681 -8.50 18.60 -9.53
N HIS A 682 -7.63 18.89 -8.57
CA HIS A 682 -6.98 17.88 -7.76
C HIS A 682 -7.73 17.75 -6.44
N LEU A 683 -8.16 16.53 -6.10
CA LEU A 683 -8.82 16.20 -4.85
C LEU A 683 -7.84 15.40 -3.97
N THR A 684 -7.38 16.02 -2.89
CA THR A 684 -6.61 15.34 -1.84
C THR A 684 -7.55 14.70 -0.83
N VAL A 685 -7.30 13.43 -0.48
CA VAL A 685 -8.20 12.61 0.34
C VAL A 685 -7.42 11.92 1.48
N ALA A 686 -8.04 11.81 2.65
CA ALA A 686 -7.65 10.93 3.75
C ALA A 686 -8.81 9.96 4.07
N THR A 687 -8.48 8.71 4.42
CA THR A 687 -9.48 7.75 4.89
C THR A 687 -10.07 8.17 6.24
N ALA A 688 -11.19 7.58 6.63
CA ALA A 688 -11.80 7.82 7.94
C ALA A 688 -10.88 7.40 9.10
N GLY A 689 -10.04 6.37 8.90
CA GLY A 689 -9.00 5.96 9.85
C GLY A 689 -7.80 6.91 9.94
N GLY A 690 -7.70 7.90 9.04
CA GLY A 690 -6.62 8.88 9.01
C GLY A 690 -5.42 8.49 8.12
N ASP A 691 -5.56 7.42 7.33
CA ASP A 691 -4.52 6.95 6.41
C ASP A 691 -4.59 7.65 5.06
N SER A 692 -3.46 7.67 4.36
CA SER A 692 -3.37 8.17 2.99
C SER A 692 -3.67 7.03 2.01
N PRO A 693 -4.82 7.04 1.31
CA PRO A 693 -5.20 5.95 0.41
C PRO A 693 -4.25 5.89 -0.80
N ALA A 694 -3.86 4.67 -1.17
CA ALA A 694 -3.10 4.44 -2.39
C ALA A 694 -3.97 4.72 -3.64
N ALA A 695 -3.33 5.01 -4.78
CA ALA A 695 -4.07 5.23 -6.04
C ALA A 695 -4.89 4.01 -6.50
N THR A 696 -4.50 2.80 -6.07
CA THR A 696 -5.18 1.53 -6.34
C THR A 696 -6.15 1.11 -5.23
N ASP A 697 -6.38 1.97 -4.23
CA ASP A 697 -7.31 1.69 -3.14
C ASP A 697 -8.75 1.58 -3.68
N PRO A 698 -9.50 0.50 -3.36
CA PRO A 698 -10.90 0.36 -3.73
C PRO A 698 -11.77 1.55 -3.31
N LEU A 699 -11.49 2.17 -2.15
CA LEU A 699 -12.21 3.35 -1.68
C LEU A 699 -12.06 4.52 -2.65
N LEU A 700 -10.84 4.80 -3.10
CA LEU A 700 -10.57 5.90 -4.04
C LEU A 700 -11.16 5.60 -5.43
N THR A 701 -11.20 4.33 -5.82
CA THR A 701 -11.85 3.88 -7.06
C THR A 701 -13.36 4.10 -7.01
N ASN A 702 -14.00 3.71 -5.91
CA ASN A 702 -15.44 3.90 -5.71
C ASN A 702 -15.81 5.38 -5.65
N LEU A 703 -15.02 6.20 -4.94
CA LEU A 703 -15.19 7.65 -4.89
C LEU A 703 -15.08 8.27 -6.28
N ARG A 704 -14.08 7.89 -7.07
CA ARG A 704 -13.91 8.38 -8.45
C ARG A 704 -15.14 8.05 -9.31
N LEU A 705 -15.61 6.80 -9.27
CA LEU A 705 -16.78 6.38 -10.06
C LEU A 705 -18.06 7.08 -9.61
N ALA A 706 -18.23 7.32 -8.31
CA ALA A 706 -19.38 8.07 -7.78
C ALA A 706 -19.34 9.54 -8.21
N ILE A 707 -18.16 10.18 -8.15
CA ILE A 707 -17.95 11.55 -8.64
C ILE A 707 -18.21 11.62 -10.16
N ASP A 708 -17.67 10.68 -10.94
CA ASP A 708 -17.85 10.60 -12.40
C ASP A 708 -19.33 10.49 -12.81
N ALA A 709 -20.18 9.89 -11.96
CA ALA A 709 -21.61 9.75 -12.23
C ALA A 709 -22.41 11.06 -12.07
N VAL A 710 -21.89 12.04 -11.33
CA VAL A 710 -22.63 13.27 -10.96
C VAL A 710 -21.94 14.58 -11.34
N ARG A 711 -20.69 14.53 -11.82
CA ARG A 711 -19.95 15.71 -12.33
C ARG A 711 -20.17 15.94 -13.82
N ASP A 712 -19.81 17.14 -14.29
CA ASP A 712 -19.66 17.39 -15.73
C ASP A 712 -18.49 16.58 -16.30
N PRO A 713 -18.69 15.75 -17.36
CA PRO A 713 -17.62 14.97 -17.99
C PRO A 713 -16.44 15.80 -18.54
N ALA A 714 -16.65 17.09 -18.83
CA ALA A 714 -15.60 18.00 -19.29
C ALA A 714 -14.69 18.48 -18.16
N MET A 715 -15.11 18.36 -16.90
CA MET A 715 -14.26 18.60 -15.74
C MET A 715 -13.09 17.60 -15.77
N LEU A 716 -11.84 18.04 -15.63
CA LEU A 716 -10.71 17.12 -15.47
C LEU A 716 -10.39 16.99 -13.98
N MET A 717 -10.29 15.75 -13.49
CA MET A 717 -10.05 15.49 -12.09
C MET A 717 -8.92 14.49 -11.87
N GLU A 718 -8.12 14.75 -10.84
CA GLU A 718 -7.10 13.85 -10.31
C GLU A 718 -7.35 13.65 -8.82
N LEU A 719 -7.36 12.40 -8.38
CA LEU A 719 -7.55 12.04 -6.97
C LEU A 719 -6.24 11.46 -6.44
N ALA A 720 -5.84 11.88 -5.24
CA ALA A 720 -4.67 11.33 -4.57
C ALA A 720 -4.85 11.32 -3.05
N GLY A 721 -4.19 10.37 -2.39
CA GLY A 721 -3.98 10.43 -0.95
C GLY A 721 -3.10 11.63 -0.55
N PHE A 722 -3.19 12.06 0.70
CA PHE A 722 -2.40 13.17 1.24
C PHE A 722 -0.93 12.80 1.53
N SER A 723 -0.10 13.82 1.72
CA SER A 723 1.27 13.65 2.24
C SER A 723 1.28 13.75 3.77
N SER A 724 1.57 12.65 4.46
CA SER A 724 1.63 12.62 5.93
C SER A 724 2.89 13.27 6.47
N LEU A 725 2.72 14.19 7.42
CA LEU A 725 3.77 14.80 8.21
C LEU A 725 3.44 14.62 9.70
N THR A 726 4.44 14.25 10.49
CA THR A 726 4.34 14.25 11.95
C THR A 726 5.30 15.24 12.56
N PHE A 727 4.95 15.78 13.73
CA PHE A 727 5.85 16.63 14.51
C PHE A 727 6.04 16.11 15.93
N ARG A 728 7.14 16.54 16.54
CA ARG A 728 7.48 16.30 17.93
C ARG A 728 7.77 17.62 18.63
N LEU A 729 7.67 17.60 19.95
CA LEU A 729 7.95 18.75 20.80
C LEU A 729 8.71 18.33 22.06
N THR A 730 9.53 19.27 22.54
CA THR A 730 10.15 19.20 23.85
C THR A 730 9.73 20.44 24.62
N ALA A 731 9.20 20.26 25.84
CA ALA A 731 8.79 21.38 26.67
C ALA A 731 9.13 21.15 28.15
N THR A 732 9.46 22.24 28.83
CA THR A 732 9.65 22.30 30.27
C THR A 732 8.44 22.96 30.90
N VAL A 733 7.73 22.22 31.75
CA VAL A 733 6.46 22.64 32.37
C VAL A 733 6.65 22.84 33.86
N ARG A 734 6.35 24.04 34.34
CA ARG A 734 6.30 24.35 35.76
C ARG A 734 4.88 24.17 36.28
N TYR A 735 4.69 23.27 37.24
CA TYR A 735 3.38 22.92 37.78
C TYR A 735 3.23 23.25 39.28
N ASP A 736 1.99 23.41 39.72
CA ASP A 736 1.64 23.61 41.13
C ASP A 736 1.79 22.29 41.91
N ARG A 737 2.70 22.29 42.89
CA ARG A 737 3.02 21.14 43.75
C ARG A 737 1.83 20.53 44.50
N ARG A 738 0.68 21.21 44.56
CA ARG A 738 -0.56 20.65 45.13
C ARG A 738 -1.17 19.55 44.25
N TYR A 739 -0.82 19.52 42.96
CA TYR A 739 -1.20 18.46 42.02
C TYR A 739 -0.09 17.40 41.93
N ARG A 740 -0.46 16.16 41.58
CA ARG A 740 0.52 15.11 41.30
C ARG A 740 1.11 15.30 39.90
N ALA A 741 2.43 15.14 39.78
CA ALA A 741 3.13 15.32 38.51
C ALA A 741 2.57 14.42 37.39
N ASP A 742 2.28 13.15 37.71
CA ASP A 742 1.75 12.18 36.75
C ASP A 742 0.36 12.57 36.22
N ASP A 743 -0.51 13.12 37.08
CA ASP A 743 -1.86 13.54 36.67
C ASP A 743 -1.78 14.76 35.74
N VAL A 744 -0.89 15.72 36.05
CA VAL A 744 -0.64 16.89 35.19
C VAL A 744 -0.03 16.48 33.85
N ARG A 745 0.96 15.56 33.89
CA ARG A 745 1.56 14.98 32.67
C ARG A 745 0.50 14.37 31.77
N LEU A 746 -0.31 13.47 32.33
CA LEU A 746 -1.35 12.77 31.59
C LEU A 746 -2.39 13.74 31.01
N ALA A 747 -2.79 14.77 31.76
CA ALA A 747 -3.71 15.79 31.27
C ALA A 747 -3.13 16.57 30.07
N ILE A 748 -1.85 16.95 30.14
CA ILE A 748 -1.16 17.64 29.05
C ILE A 748 -1.03 16.73 27.82
N GLU A 749 -0.56 15.51 28.00
CA GLU A 749 -0.39 14.53 26.91
C GLU A 749 -1.73 14.24 26.22
N THR A 750 -2.81 14.10 26.99
CA THR A 750 -4.17 13.91 26.48
C THR A 750 -4.65 15.13 25.69
N ALA A 751 -4.45 16.34 26.22
CA ALA A 751 -4.88 17.57 25.55
C ALA A 751 -4.11 17.82 24.25
N LEU A 752 -2.80 17.60 24.24
CA LEU A 752 -1.97 17.72 23.04
C LEU A 752 -2.38 16.68 21.99
N THR A 753 -2.53 15.43 22.38
CA THR A 753 -2.94 14.34 21.47
C THR A 753 -4.31 14.62 20.87
N THR A 754 -5.25 15.17 21.64
CA THR A 754 -6.59 15.52 21.16
C THR A 754 -6.55 16.71 20.19
N THR A 755 -5.87 17.78 20.56
CA THR A 755 -5.82 19.05 19.79
C THR A 755 -5.08 18.90 18.46
N PHE A 756 -4.04 18.06 18.43
CA PHE A 756 -3.22 17.83 17.25
C PHE A 756 -3.48 16.46 16.59
N SER A 757 -4.65 15.87 16.86
CA SER A 757 -5.13 14.63 16.26
C SER A 757 -5.52 14.80 14.79
N PHE A 758 -5.64 13.69 14.07
CA PHE A 758 -6.26 13.67 12.73
C PHE A 758 -7.63 14.36 12.73
N ALA A 759 -8.50 14.07 13.70
CA ALA A 759 -9.84 14.65 13.76
C ALA A 759 -9.84 16.18 13.84
N ALA A 760 -8.96 16.77 14.65
CA ALA A 760 -8.92 18.20 14.93
C ALA A 760 -8.12 19.03 13.90
N ARG A 761 -7.27 18.39 13.10
CA ARG A 761 -6.34 19.07 12.17
C ARG A 761 -6.83 19.05 10.74
N GLU A 762 -6.70 20.16 10.02
CA GLU A 762 -7.08 20.27 8.61
C GLU A 762 -5.88 20.14 7.66
N PHE A 763 -6.16 19.79 6.40
CA PHE A 763 -5.14 19.84 5.35
C PHE A 763 -4.54 21.23 5.22
N ALA A 764 -3.22 21.29 5.03
CA ALA A 764 -2.45 22.53 4.96
C ALA A 764 -2.51 23.41 6.22
N GLN A 765 -2.99 22.90 7.35
CA GLN A 765 -3.00 23.65 8.60
C GLN A 765 -1.60 23.62 9.25
N PRO A 766 -0.96 24.79 9.48
CA PRO A 766 0.33 24.84 10.16
C PRO A 766 0.19 24.64 11.67
N VAL A 767 1.25 24.20 12.34
CA VAL A 767 1.34 24.12 13.81
C VAL A 767 2.20 25.27 14.30
N THR A 768 1.69 26.08 15.22
CA THR A 768 2.44 27.20 15.80
C THR A 768 2.90 26.91 17.23
N ALA A 769 4.04 27.46 17.63
CA ALA A 769 4.50 27.38 19.01
C ALA A 769 3.47 27.96 20.00
N ALA A 770 2.79 29.05 19.62
CA ALA A 770 1.77 29.69 20.44
C ALA A 770 0.55 28.77 20.68
N GLU A 771 0.13 28.02 19.67
CA GLU A 771 -0.95 27.03 19.77
C GLU A 771 -0.58 25.91 20.76
N VAL A 772 0.64 25.37 20.65
CA VAL A 772 1.16 24.34 21.57
C VAL A 772 1.23 24.88 23.00
N ILE A 773 1.84 26.06 23.20
CA ILE A 773 1.96 26.68 24.52
C ILE A 773 0.58 26.95 25.13
N ALA A 774 -0.36 27.50 24.35
CA ALA A 774 -1.72 27.77 24.82
C ALA A 774 -2.45 26.49 25.24
N CYS A 775 -2.30 25.40 24.47
CA CYS A 775 -2.85 24.09 24.82
C CYS A 775 -2.33 23.62 26.19
N ILE A 776 -1.01 23.62 26.39
CA ILE A 776 -0.38 23.16 27.64
C ILE A 776 -0.76 24.10 28.81
N GLN A 777 -0.70 25.42 28.60
CA GLN A 777 -0.95 26.43 29.63
C GLN A 777 -2.41 26.44 30.11
N SER A 778 -3.35 25.98 29.28
CA SER A 778 -4.77 25.88 29.65
C SER A 778 -5.09 24.75 30.64
N MET A 779 -4.15 23.82 30.84
CA MET A 779 -4.36 22.68 31.74
C MET A 779 -4.33 23.10 33.20
N THR A 780 -5.25 22.53 33.97
CA THR A 780 -5.33 22.80 35.41
C THR A 780 -4.05 22.30 36.11
N GLY A 781 -3.44 23.17 36.92
CA GLY A 781 -2.19 22.87 37.63
C GLY A 781 -0.92 23.33 36.91
N VAL A 782 -1.00 23.76 35.65
CA VAL A 782 0.14 24.36 34.92
C VAL A 782 0.28 25.84 35.27
N ILE A 783 1.47 26.25 35.70
CA ILE A 783 1.80 27.64 36.05
C ILE A 783 2.52 28.33 34.90
N ALA A 784 3.50 27.66 34.28
CA ALA A 784 4.25 28.19 33.16
C ALA A 784 4.76 27.06 32.26
N VAL A 785 4.99 27.38 30.99
CA VAL A 785 5.52 26.46 29.98
C VAL A 785 6.66 27.16 29.25
N ASP A 786 7.76 26.45 29.07
CA ASP A 786 8.83 26.81 28.14
C ASP A 786 8.88 25.74 27.04
N LEU A 787 8.77 26.15 25.77
CA LEU A 787 8.78 25.22 24.64
C LEU A 787 10.19 25.18 24.05
N ASP A 788 10.95 24.16 24.44
CA ASP A 788 12.37 24.00 24.10
C ASP A 788 12.58 23.65 22.62
N GLU A 789 11.73 22.80 22.05
CA GLU A 789 11.83 22.37 20.65
C GLU A 789 10.45 22.14 20.02
N LEU A 790 10.33 22.55 18.76
CA LEU A 790 9.24 22.18 17.86
C LEU A 790 9.83 21.78 16.49
N ALA A 791 9.68 20.51 16.13
CA ALA A 791 10.36 19.94 14.96
C ALA A 791 9.51 18.89 14.23
N TYR A 792 9.75 18.71 12.93
CA TYR A 792 9.19 17.58 12.21
C TYR A 792 9.82 16.26 12.72
N ALA A 793 8.97 15.26 12.93
CA ALA A 793 9.38 13.91 13.33
C ALA A 793 9.45 12.97 12.11
N GLY A 794 8.56 13.16 11.13
CA GLY A 794 8.49 12.34 9.91
C GLY A 794 8.07 13.15 8.68
N GLY A 795 8.45 12.65 7.50
CA GLY A 795 8.07 13.20 6.18
C GLY A 795 8.80 14.50 5.76
N ARG A 796 9.34 15.26 6.71
CA ARG A 796 10.16 16.45 6.45
C ARG A 796 11.25 16.58 7.52
N THR A 797 12.40 17.14 7.16
CA THR A 797 13.48 17.44 8.10
C THR A 797 13.48 18.93 8.47
N GLY A 798 13.91 19.23 9.69
CA GLY A 798 14.07 20.60 10.20
C GLY A 798 13.27 20.88 11.46
N SER A 799 13.72 21.88 12.21
CA SER A 799 12.99 22.48 13.33
C SER A 799 12.70 23.94 13.00
N HIS A 800 11.57 24.44 13.50
CA HIS A 800 11.26 25.86 13.44
C HIS A 800 10.82 26.31 14.82
N PRO A 801 11.48 27.33 15.40
CA PRO A 801 11.20 27.75 16.79
C PRO A 801 9.78 28.32 16.98
N SER A 802 9.05 28.64 15.90
CA SER A 802 7.73 29.27 15.99
C SER A 802 6.63 28.63 15.12
N LEU A 803 6.97 27.95 14.03
CA LEU A 803 6.00 27.55 13.00
C LEU A 803 6.45 26.33 12.19
N LEU A 804 5.68 25.25 12.25
CA LEU A 804 5.78 24.14 11.30
C LEU A 804 4.67 24.29 10.24
N VAL A 805 5.05 24.22 8.97
CA VAL A 805 4.16 24.48 7.82
C VAL A 805 3.71 23.17 7.20
N ALA A 806 2.40 22.98 7.09
CA ALA A 806 1.80 22.03 6.16
C ALA A 806 1.43 22.77 4.87
N ARG A 807 1.77 22.22 3.70
CA ARG A 807 1.49 22.86 2.40
C ARG A 807 0.15 22.38 1.82
N PRO A 808 -0.58 23.24 1.11
CA PRO A 808 -1.71 22.81 0.29
C PRO A 808 -1.23 22.00 -0.91
N ALA A 809 -2.18 21.37 -1.61
CA ALA A 809 -1.93 20.78 -2.91
C ALA A 809 -1.27 21.83 -3.82
N ARG A 810 -0.29 21.40 -4.62
CA ARG A 810 0.51 22.33 -5.42
C ARG A 810 1.05 21.67 -6.68
N GLN A 811 1.11 22.43 -7.75
CA GLN A 811 1.74 21.99 -8.98
C GLN A 811 3.27 22.11 -8.87
N ILE A 812 3.97 21.00 -9.12
CA ILE A 812 5.44 20.91 -9.20
C ILE A 812 5.80 20.40 -10.59
N GLY A 813 6.18 21.32 -11.48
CA GLY A 813 6.40 21.00 -12.89
C GLY A 813 5.12 20.49 -13.56
N ALA A 814 5.16 19.27 -14.09
CA ALA A 814 4.02 18.63 -14.75
C ALA A 814 3.13 17.78 -13.81
N THR A 815 3.52 17.63 -12.54
CA THR A 815 2.80 16.80 -11.56
C THR A 815 2.15 17.67 -10.48
N ILE A 816 1.04 17.21 -9.91
CA ILE A 816 0.40 17.86 -8.76
C ILE A 816 0.76 17.07 -7.51
N ALA A 817 1.45 17.71 -6.57
CA ALA A 817 1.69 17.16 -5.26
C ALA A 817 0.44 17.38 -4.39
N PRO A 818 -0.03 16.35 -3.65
CA PRO A 818 -1.22 16.46 -2.81
C PRO A 818 -0.97 17.37 -1.61
N ALA A 819 -2.05 17.75 -0.92
CA ALA A 819 -1.96 18.51 0.32
C ALA A 819 -1.26 17.71 1.43
N GLU A 820 -0.60 18.42 2.33
CA GLU A 820 0.08 17.86 3.50
C GLU A 820 -0.83 17.95 4.73
N LEU A 821 -0.81 16.91 5.55
CA LEU A 821 -1.47 16.90 6.86
C LEU A 821 -0.40 16.78 7.95
N LEU A 822 -0.42 17.70 8.91
CA LEU A 822 0.56 17.77 10.00
C LEU A 822 -0.13 17.45 11.33
N VAL A 823 0.23 16.30 11.92
CA VAL A 823 -0.31 15.78 13.19
C VAL A 823 0.80 15.49 14.19
N LEU A 824 0.47 15.36 15.46
CA LEU A 824 1.44 15.02 16.51
C LEU A 824 1.88 13.55 16.38
N ASP A 825 3.19 13.30 16.45
CA ASP A 825 3.72 11.94 16.54
C ASP A 825 3.31 11.33 17.89
N PRO A 826 2.71 10.12 17.94
CA PRO A 826 2.32 9.47 19.19
C PRO A 826 3.45 9.32 20.21
N ASN A 827 4.71 9.22 19.74
CA ASN A 827 5.90 9.15 20.59
C ASN A 827 6.71 10.46 20.61
N GLY A 828 6.14 11.54 20.08
CA GLY A 828 6.78 12.83 19.87
C GLY A 828 6.64 13.83 21.01
N ILE A 829 6.09 13.44 22.16
CA ILE A 829 5.92 14.33 23.32
C ILE A 829 7.04 14.09 24.33
N ASN A 830 7.88 15.11 24.55
CA ASN A 830 8.90 15.07 25.60
C ASN A 830 8.68 16.21 26.60
N LEU A 831 8.28 15.88 27.83
CA LEU A 831 7.97 16.85 28.88
C LEU A 831 8.89 16.70 30.08
N THR A 832 9.51 17.80 30.48
CA THR A 832 10.22 17.94 31.76
C THR A 832 9.33 18.69 32.74
N LEU A 833 8.95 18.08 33.87
CA LEU A 833 8.10 18.70 34.88
C LEU A 833 8.95 19.23 36.04
N ILE A 834 8.75 20.51 36.39
CA ILE A 834 9.45 21.18 37.49
C ILE A 834 8.43 21.70 38.49
N GLU A 835 8.64 21.38 39.78
CA GLU A 835 7.82 21.90 40.87
C GLU A 835 8.02 23.41 41.03
N ALA A 836 6.91 24.16 41.14
CA ALA A 836 6.99 25.54 41.57
C ALA A 836 7.32 25.63 43.07
N ALA A 837 8.43 26.28 43.41
CA ALA A 837 8.69 26.72 44.77
C ALA A 837 7.61 27.73 45.22
N LEU A 838 7.16 27.65 46.47
CA LEU A 838 6.27 28.66 47.03
C LEU A 838 6.94 30.04 46.97
N PRO A 839 6.19 31.12 46.67
CA PRO A 839 6.67 32.47 46.94
C PRO A 839 6.92 32.69 48.45
#